data_AF-A0A480R852-F1
#
_entry.id   AF-A0A480R852-F1
#
_cell.length_a   1.000
_cell.length_b   1.000
_cell.length_c   1.000
_cell.angle_alpha   90.00
_cell.angle_beta   90.00
_cell.angle_gamma   90.00
#
_symmetry.space_group_name_H-M   'P 1'
#
loop_
_entity.id
_entity.type
_entity.pdbx_description
1 polymer ?
#
loop_
_entity_poly.entity_id
_entity_poly.type
_entity_poly.pdbx_seq_one_letter_code
_entity_poly.pdbx_strand_id
1 'polypeptide(L)'
;MAEQRFCVDYAKRGTAGCKKCKEKIVKGVCRIGKVVPNPFSESGGDMKEWYHIKCMFEKLERARATTKKIEDLTELEGWEELEDPEKEQISQHIADLSSKAASTPKKKAVVQAKLTATGQVTSPVKGASFVTNTNPRKFSGFSAKPNNSGEARSSPTPKASLSSSKCDPKHKDCLLREFRKLCAMVAENPSYNTKTQIIQDFLQKGSGGDGFHGDVYLTVKLLLPGVIKSVYNLNDKQIVKLFSRIFNCNSDDMARDLEQGDVSETVRVFFEQSKSFPPAAKSLLTIQEVDEFLLRLSKLTKEDEQQQALQDIASRCTANDLKCIIRLIKHDLKMNSGAKHVLDALDPNAYEAFKASRNLQDVVERVLRNEQEVEKEPGQRRALSVQASLMTPVQPMLAEACKSIEYAMKKCPNGMFSEIKYDGERVQVHKKGDHFSYFSRSLKPVLPHKVAHFKDFIPQAFPGGHSMILDSEVLLIDNKTGKPLPFGTLGVHKKAAFQDANVCLFVFDCIYFNDVSLMDRPLCERRKFLHDNMVEIPNRIMFSEMKQVSKASDLVDMINRVIREGLEGLVLKDVKGTYEPGKRHWLKVKKDYLNEGAMADTADLVVLGAFYGQGSKGQGGLWPLGWYFLERYHSGHSWPFSWLDLLAWPGFWGQGPQAHPCSLRWGH
;
A
#
# COMPACT_ATOMS: atom_id res chain seq x y z
N MET A 1 20.95 -21.47 11.39
CA MET A 1 21.38 -21.57 9.98
C MET A 1 21.98 -22.94 9.80
N ALA A 2 21.46 -23.78 8.91
CA ALA A 2 22.11 -25.05 8.58
C ALA A 2 23.44 -24.73 7.89
N GLU A 3 24.53 -25.24 8.44
CA GLU A 3 25.88 -25.11 7.90
C GLU A 3 25.90 -25.73 6.49
N GLN A 4 26.20 -24.95 5.46
CA GLN A 4 26.30 -25.48 4.09
C GLN A 4 27.56 -26.33 4.00
N ARG A 5 27.40 -27.67 3.96
CA ARG A 5 28.48 -28.64 3.82
C ARG A 5 28.63 -29.10 2.38
N PHE A 6 29.87 -29.19 1.93
CA PHE A 6 30.22 -29.66 0.59
C PHE A 6 31.07 -30.94 0.71
N CYS A 7 30.83 -31.91 -0.16
CA CYS A 7 31.62 -33.14 -0.23
C CYS A 7 32.08 -33.42 -1.66
N VAL A 8 33.19 -34.12 -1.83
CA VAL A 8 33.71 -34.53 -3.13
C VAL A 8 33.92 -36.05 -3.14
N ASP A 9 33.59 -36.71 -4.24
CA ASP A 9 33.76 -38.15 -4.45
C ASP A 9 33.79 -38.44 -5.96
N TYR A 10 34.34 -39.59 -6.36
CA TYR A 10 34.20 -40.11 -7.71
C TYR A 10 32.82 -40.77 -7.90
N ALA A 11 32.22 -40.60 -9.07
CA ALA A 11 30.93 -41.21 -9.37
C ALA A 11 31.04 -42.75 -9.41
N LYS A 12 30.54 -43.45 -8.38
CA LYS A 12 30.65 -44.91 -8.25
C LYS A 12 29.78 -45.72 -9.23
N ARG A 13 28.59 -45.19 -9.60
CA ARG A 13 27.55 -45.94 -10.35
C ARG A 13 27.06 -45.26 -11.63
N GLY A 14 27.49 -44.02 -11.94
CA GLY A 14 27.07 -43.31 -13.15
C GLY A 14 25.59 -42.86 -13.20
N THR A 15 24.83 -43.02 -12.11
CA THR A 15 23.37 -42.79 -12.07
C THR A 15 22.97 -41.39 -11.62
N ALA A 16 23.89 -40.60 -11.05
CA ALA A 16 23.57 -39.27 -10.54
C ALA A 16 23.54 -38.24 -11.67
N GLY A 17 22.46 -37.47 -11.76
CA GLY A 17 22.38 -36.32 -12.67
C GLY A 17 22.93 -35.04 -12.03
N CYS A 18 23.69 -34.27 -12.80
CA CYS A 18 24.14 -32.94 -12.40
C CYS A 18 22.92 -32.02 -12.23
N LYS A 19 22.72 -31.42 -11.06
CA LYS A 19 21.55 -30.58 -10.79
C LYS A 19 21.50 -29.29 -11.63
N LYS A 20 22.64 -28.87 -12.20
CA LYS A 20 22.75 -27.70 -13.08
C LYS A 20 22.45 -28.02 -14.55
N CYS A 21 23.29 -28.81 -15.23
CA CYS A 21 23.12 -29.11 -16.67
C CYS A 21 22.13 -30.25 -16.95
N LYS A 22 21.63 -30.94 -15.91
CA LYS A 22 20.72 -32.11 -16.00
C LYS A 22 21.30 -33.36 -16.68
N GLU A 23 22.56 -33.32 -17.13
CA GLU A 23 23.26 -34.47 -17.70
C GLU A 23 23.70 -35.48 -16.63
N LYS A 24 23.87 -36.76 -17.01
CA LYS A 24 24.34 -37.82 -16.11
C LYS A 24 25.85 -37.69 -15.88
N ILE A 25 26.26 -37.78 -14.62
CA ILE A 25 27.67 -37.83 -14.22
C ILE A 25 28.16 -39.27 -14.40
N VAL A 26 29.04 -39.49 -15.38
CA VAL A 26 29.56 -40.81 -15.78
C VAL A 26 30.38 -41.44 -14.65
N LYS A 27 30.39 -42.77 -14.57
CA LYS A 27 31.18 -43.51 -13.58
C LYS A 27 32.67 -43.15 -13.70
N GLY A 28 33.35 -42.94 -12.57
CA GLY A 28 34.76 -42.58 -12.51
C GLY A 28 35.06 -41.09 -12.66
N VAL A 29 34.05 -40.24 -12.89
CA VAL A 29 34.23 -38.79 -12.96
C VAL A 29 34.08 -38.16 -11.57
N CYS A 30 35.00 -37.25 -11.21
CA CYS A 30 34.93 -36.48 -9.96
C CYS A 30 33.73 -35.52 -9.95
N ARG A 31 33.02 -35.47 -8.82
CA ARG A 31 31.80 -34.68 -8.65
C ARG A 31 31.73 -34.03 -7.27
N ILE A 32 31.11 -32.85 -7.21
CA ILE A 32 30.93 -32.09 -5.98
C ILE A 32 29.46 -32.21 -5.54
N GLY A 33 29.26 -32.64 -4.30
CA GLY A 33 27.98 -32.76 -3.63
C GLY A 33 27.72 -31.60 -2.68
N LYS A 34 26.56 -30.97 -2.78
CA LYS A 34 26.04 -30.05 -1.76
C LYS A 34 25.11 -30.84 -0.84
N VAL A 35 25.39 -30.85 0.46
CA VAL A 35 24.51 -31.48 1.46
C VAL A 35 23.35 -30.53 1.76
N VAL A 36 22.12 -31.02 1.58
CA VAL A 36 20.88 -30.28 1.85
C VAL A 36 19.94 -31.14 2.69
N PRO A 37 19.11 -30.56 3.58
CA PRO A 37 18.12 -31.33 4.31
C PRO A 37 17.19 -32.08 3.35
N ASN A 38 16.92 -33.35 3.61
CA ASN A 38 16.07 -34.19 2.79
C ASN A 38 14.60 -33.80 3.00
N PRO A 39 13.89 -33.27 1.97
CA PRO A 39 12.49 -32.88 2.11
C PRO A 39 11.53 -34.09 2.11
N PHE A 40 12.01 -35.32 1.91
CA PHE A 40 11.19 -36.53 1.76
C PHE A 40 11.24 -37.49 2.96
N SER A 41 11.95 -37.16 4.04
CA SER A 41 11.98 -37.96 5.27
C SER A 41 11.43 -37.17 6.46
N GLU A 42 10.36 -37.65 7.09
CA GLU A 42 9.79 -37.06 8.31
C GLU A 42 10.77 -37.06 9.51
N SER A 43 11.83 -37.87 9.45
CA SER A 43 12.86 -38.01 10.48
C SER A 43 14.10 -37.13 10.28
N GLY A 44 14.12 -36.22 9.29
CA GLY A 44 15.18 -35.21 9.15
C GLY A 44 16.56 -35.75 8.72
N GLY A 45 16.64 -36.51 7.61
CA GLY A 45 17.91 -36.93 7.02
C GLY A 45 18.55 -35.89 6.09
N ASP A 46 19.82 -36.08 5.74
CA ASP A 46 20.54 -35.26 4.75
C ASP A 46 20.50 -35.90 3.35
N MET A 47 20.37 -35.08 2.31
CA MET A 47 20.45 -35.47 0.89
C MET A 47 21.62 -34.77 0.21
N LYS A 48 22.35 -35.48 -0.66
CA LYS A 48 23.44 -34.94 -1.47
C LYS A 48 22.96 -34.54 -2.86
N GLU A 49 23.08 -33.26 -3.21
CA GLU A 49 22.89 -32.78 -4.57
C GLU A 49 24.21 -32.79 -5.34
N TRP A 50 24.32 -33.62 -6.37
CA TRP A 50 25.54 -33.77 -7.16
C TRP A 50 25.64 -32.79 -8.34
N TYR A 51 26.86 -32.30 -8.59
CA TYR A 51 27.21 -31.39 -9.67
C TYR A 51 28.54 -31.82 -10.31
N HIS A 52 28.74 -31.54 -11.60
CA HIS A 52 30.08 -31.51 -12.19
C HIS A 52 30.90 -30.39 -11.54
N ILE A 53 32.23 -30.54 -11.45
CA ILE A 53 33.14 -29.53 -10.87
C ILE A 53 32.86 -28.15 -11.49
N LYS A 54 32.98 -28.03 -12.81
CA LYS A 54 32.71 -26.76 -13.54
C LYS A 54 31.31 -26.20 -13.27
N CYS A 55 30.29 -27.06 -13.25
CA CYS A 55 28.91 -26.66 -13.00
C CYS A 55 28.70 -26.09 -11.60
N MET A 56 29.39 -26.62 -10.59
CA MET A 56 29.33 -26.11 -9.22
C MET A 56 29.94 -24.71 -9.13
N PHE A 57 31.16 -24.53 -9.67
CA PHE A 57 31.87 -23.26 -9.59
C PHE A 57 31.16 -22.14 -10.36
N GLU A 58 30.59 -22.42 -11.53
CA GLU A 58 29.74 -21.46 -12.23
C GLU A 58 28.43 -21.13 -11.48
N LYS A 59 27.91 -22.07 -10.67
CA LYS A 59 26.73 -21.81 -9.81
C LYS A 59 27.11 -20.92 -8.62
N LEU A 60 28.30 -21.10 -8.04
CA LEU A 60 28.86 -20.27 -6.97
C LEU A 60 29.24 -18.87 -7.46
N GLU A 61 29.69 -18.74 -8.72
CA GLU A 61 29.99 -17.44 -9.35
C GLU A 61 28.73 -16.57 -9.49
N ARG A 62 27.60 -17.17 -9.86
CA ARG A 62 26.30 -16.47 -10.02
C ARG A 62 25.52 -16.32 -8.70
N ALA A 63 26.03 -16.86 -7.59
CA ALA A 63 25.35 -16.81 -6.30
C ALA A 63 25.47 -15.41 -5.65
N ARG A 64 24.46 -15.02 -4.87
CA ARG A 64 24.46 -13.75 -4.13
C ARG A 64 25.61 -13.71 -3.10
N ALA A 65 26.09 -12.52 -2.75
CA ALA A 65 27.20 -12.31 -1.81
C ALA A 65 27.00 -12.92 -0.40
N THR A 66 25.77 -13.31 -0.04
CA THR A 66 25.41 -13.93 1.23
C THR A 66 25.46 -15.46 1.23
N THR A 67 25.69 -16.10 0.09
CA THR A 67 25.82 -17.57 -0.01
C THR A 67 27.26 -17.97 0.30
N LYS A 68 27.46 -18.94 1.21
CA LYS A 68 28.78 -19.48 1.52
C LYS A 68 29.42 -20.03 0.25
N LYS A 69 30.57 -19.49 -0.13
CA LYS A 69 31.40 -20.00 -1.22
C LYS A 69 32.40 -20.99 -0.63
N ILE A 70 32.86 -21.92 -1.46
CA ILE A 70 33.99 -22.78 -1.09
C ILE A 70 35.22 -21.88 -1.17
N GLU A 71 35.66 -21.37 -0.01
CA GLU A 71 36.78 -20.43 0.11
C GLU A 71 38.07 -21.12 0.56
N ASP A 72 37.95 -22.27 1.24
CA ASP A 72 39.08 -23.07 1.73
C ASP A 72 38.90 -24.56 1.38
N LEU A 73 40.02 -25.23 1.10
CA LEU A 73 40.11 -26.65 0.78
C LEU A 73 39.66 -27.54 1.96
N THR A 74 39.76 -27.03 3.19
CA THR A 74 39.34 -27.72 4.41
C THR A 74 37.82 -27.86 4.56
N GLU A 75 37.03 -27.22 3.68
CA GLU A 75 35.55 -27.29 3.72
C GLU A 75 34.97 -28.44 2.86
N LEU A 76 35.82 -29.20 2.17
CA LEU A 76 35.43 -30.30 1.29
C LEU A 76 35.65 -31.65 1.97
N GLU A 77 34.57 -32.27 2.44
CA GLU A 77 34.60 -33.66 2.93
C GLU A 77 34.97 -34.62 1.77
N GLY A 78 36.00 -35.45 1.94
CA GLY A 78 36.48 -36.40 0.91
C GLY A 78 37.64 -35.89 0.03
N TRP A 79 38.23 -34.74 0.37
CA TRP A 79 39.38 -34.17 -0.35
C TRP A 79 40.62 -35.07 -0.39
N GLU A 80 40.90 -35.81 0.69
CA GLU A 80 42.08 -36.67 0.80
C GLU A 80 42.08 -37.83 -0.21
N GLU A 81 40.90 -38.27 -0.66
CA GLU A 81 40.70 -39.41 -1.56
C GLU A 81 40.79 -39.05 -3.07
N LEU A 82 41.05 -37.78 -3.41
CA LEU A 82 41.17 -37.32 -4.80
C LEU A 82 42.57 -37.49 -5.37
N GLU A 83 42.67 -37.80 -6.67
CA GLU A 83 43.95 -37.77 -7.40
C GLU A 83 44.41 -36.32 -7.61
N ASP A 84 45.73 -36.12 -7.74
CA ASP A 84 46.37 -34.82 -7.91
C ASP A 84 45.82 -33.96 -9.07
N PRO A 85 45.48 -34.49 -10.27
CA PRO A 85 44.95 -33.66 -11.34
C PRO A 85 43.58 -33.02 -11.01
N GLU A 86 42.68 -33.71 -10.31
CA GLU A 86 41.40 -33.11 -9.88
C GLU A 86 41.58 -32.12 -8.73
N LYS A 87 42.55 -32.37 -7.83
CA LYS A 87 42.91 -31.42 -6.77
C LYS A 87 43.42 -30.10 -7.36
N GLU A 88 44.24 -30.16 -8.41
CA GLU A 88 44.71 -28.98 -9.13
C GLU A 88 43.55 -28.25 -9.83
N GLN A 89 42.65 -29.00 -10.49
CA GLN A 89 41.48 -28.42 -11.15
C GLN A 89 40.54 -27.66 -10.18
N ILE A 90 40.28 -28.22 -9.00
CA ILE A 90 39.42 -27.58 -7.99
C ILE A 90 40.14 -26.35 -7.40
N SER A 91 41.44 -26.46 -7.13
CA SER A 91 42.25 -25.35 -6.60
C SER A 91 42.31 -24.16 -7.58
N GLN A 92 42.45 -24.44 -8.88
CA GLN A 92 42.42 -23.42 -9.93
C GLN A 92 41.07 -22.69 -9.97
N HIS A 93 39.95 -23.42 -9.88
CA HIS A 93 38.62 -22.82 -9.85
C HIS A 93 38.34 -21.98 -8.59
N ILE A 94 38.92 -22.34 -7.43
CA ILE A 94 38.84 -21.52 -6.20
C ILE A 94 39.65 -20.22 -6.36
N ALA A 95 40.85 -20.30 -6.94
CA ALA A 95 41.69 -19.14 -7.24
C ALA A 95 41.01 -18.17 -8.23
N ASP A 96 40.37 -18.70 -9.27
CA ASP A 96 39.61 -17.92 -10.25
C ASP A 96 38.39 -17.20 -9.63
N LEU A 97 37.68 -17.85 -8.70
CA LEU A 97 36.57 -17.21 -7.97
C LEU A 97 37.06 -16.08 -7.06
N SER A 98 38.22 -16.27 -6.42
CA SER A 98 38.81 -15.29 -5.51
C SER A 98 39.35 -14.06 -6.24
N SER A 99 40.00 -14.24 -7.38
CA SER A 99 40.53 -13.14 -8.20
C SER A 99 39.42 -12.26 -8.80
N LYS A 100 38.30 -12.87 -9.22
CA LYS A 100 37.11 -12.13 -9.72
C LYS A 100 36.35 -11.38 -8.62
N ALA A 101 36.43 -11.82 -7.36
CA ALA A 101 35.87 -11.08 -6.23
C ALA A 101 36.65 -9.79 -5.89
N ALA A 102 37.94 -9.73 -6.26
CA ALA A 102 38.80 -8.57 -6.01
C ALA A 102 38.63 -7.43 -7.03
N SER A 103 38.08 -7.68 -8.22
CA SER A 103 38.00 -6.72 -9.34
C SER A 103 36.71 -5.87 -9.39
N THR A 104 35.83 -5.96 -8.39
CA THR A 104 34.59 -5.16 -8.33
C THR A 104 34.77 -3.88 -7.47
N PRO A 105 34.40 -2.68 -7.95
CA PRO A 105 34.68 -1.41 -7.26
C PRO A 105 33.85 -1.22 -5.99
N LYS A 106 34.52 -1.08 -4.83
CA LYS A 106 33.93 -0.82 -3.51
C LYS A 106 33.44 0.63 -3.38
N LYS A 107 32.15 0.83 -3.11
CA LYS A 107 31.61 2.12 -2.58
C LYS A 107 32.05 2.30 -1.12
N LYS A 108 32.39 3.55 -0.79
CA LYS A 108 33.04 4.03 0.44
C LYS A 108 32.42 3.51 1.75
N ALA A 109 33.31 3.12 2.66
CA ALA A 109 33.05 2.77 4.04
C ALA A 109 32.72 4.00 4.90
N VAL A 110 31.69 3.89 5.73
CA VAL A 110 31.43 4.78 6.87
C VAL A 110 32.06 4.13 8.09
N VAL A 111 32.87 4.93 8.78
CA VAL A 111 33.66 4.60 9.97
C VAL A 111 32.74 4.15 11.12
N GLN A 112 32.96 2.93 11.63
CA GLN A 112 32.46 2.49 12.93
C GLN A 112 33.57 2.62 13.96
N ALA A 113 33.30 3.38 15.01
CA ALA A 113 34.15 3.51 16.18
C ALA A 113 34.07 2.23 17.04
N LYS A 114 35.25 1.78 17.46
CA LYS A 114 35.53 0.59 18.26
C LYS A 114 35.52 0.97 19.75
N LEU A 115 34.82 0.22 20.59
CA LEU A 115 34.91 0.30 22.05
C LEU A 115 35.53 -1.00 22.57
N THR A 116 36.58 -0.88 23.37
CA THR A 116 37.25 -1.97 24.08
C THR A 116 36.99 -1.92 25.58
N ALA A 117 37.07 -3.11 26.18
CA ALA A 117 36.83 -3.43 27.57
C ALA A 117 37.91 -2.94 28.53
N THR A 118 37.51 -2.48 29.71
CA THR A 118 38.11 -2.76 31.04
C THR A 118 37.29 -2.05 32.13
N GLY A 119 37.10 -2.73 33.27
CA GLY A 119 36.24 -2.29 34.36
C GLY A 119 36.96 -1.65 35.55
N GLN A 120 36.12 -1.30 36.54
CA GLN A 120 36.36 -0.87 37.93
C GLN A 120 36.79 0.59 38.15
N VAL A 121 36.52 1.31 39.25
CA VAL A 121 35.61 1.32 40.44
C VAL A 121 35.89 2.71 41.07
N THR A 122 34.90 3.42 41.65
CA THR A 122 34.96 4.11 42.98
C THR A 122 33.74 5.00 43.24
N SER A 123 33.24 4.93 44.47
CA SER A 123 32.11 5.67 45.08
C SER A 123 32.59 7.04 45.65
N PRO A 124 31.71 7.94 46.17
CA PRO A 124 31.17 7.76 47.53
C PRO A 124 29.72 8.26 47.82
N VAL A 125 28.98 7.37 48.52
CA VAL A 125 28.12 7.51 49.72
C VAL A 125 27.49 8.86 50.12
N LYS A 126 26.15 8.84 50.31
CA LYS A 126 25.34 9.08 51.55
C LYS A 126 23.87 9.28 51.10
N GLY A 127 22.81 8.63 51.57
CA GLY A 127 22.56 7.79 52.76
C GLY A 127 21.33 8.35 53.49
N ALA A 128 20.15 7.71 53.36
CA ALA A 128 19.10 7.65 54.39
C ALA A 128 17.93 6.70 53.99
N SER A 129 17.56 5.87 54.96
CA SER A 129 16.79 4.62 54.95
C SER A 129 15.25 4.72 54.85
N PHE A 130 14.67 3.71 54.18
CA PHE A 130 13.46 2.90 54.45
C PHE A 130 12.45 3.29 55.54
N VAL A 131 11.14 3.25 55.22
CA VAL A 131 10.08 2.45 55.90
C VAL A 131 8.97 2.06 54.90
N THR A 132 8.30 0.95 55.21
CA THR A 132 7.41 0.03 54.48
C THR A 132 5.93 0.45 54.30
N ASN A 133 5.27 -0.26 53.36
CA ASN A 133 3.90 -0.82 53.40
C ASN A 133 2.80 -0.34 52.40
N THR A 134 2.26 -1.36 51.69
CA THR A 134 0.87 -1.59 51.22
C THR A 134 0.24 -0.75 50.08
N ASN A 135 -0.21 -1.49 49.04
CA ASN A 135 -1.11 -1.13 47.91
C ASN A 135 -2.44 -0.43 48.32
N PRO A 136 -3.30 0.01 47.37
CA PRO A 136 -3.08 0.76 46.12
C PRO A 136 -4.01 2.00 46.07
N ARG A 137 -3.55 3.18 45.61
CA ARG A 137 -4.42 4.36 45.46
C ARG A 137 -4.70 4.69 43.99
N LYS A 138 -6.00 4.70 43.67
CA LYS A 138 -6.64 5.24 42.46
C LYS A 138 -6.04 6.60 42.09
N PHE A 139 -5.65 6.76 40.83
CA PHE A 139 -5.16 8.01 40.29
C PHE A 139 -6.35 8.86 39.82
N SER A 140 -6.74 9.83 40.66
CA SER A 140 -7.68 10.89 40.33
C SER A 140 -6.91 12.20 40.19
N GLY A 141 -7.05 12.88 39.06
CA GLY A 141 -6.63 14.27 38.95
C GLY A 141 -6.43 14.74 37.53
N PHE A 142 -7.47 15.31 36.93
CA PHE A 142 -7.38 16.51 36.09
C PHE A 142 -8.75 17.20 36.06
N SER A 143 -8.92 18.21 36.90
CA SER A 143 -10.00 19.21 36.76
C SER A 143 -9.45 20.38 35.97
N ALA A 144 -10.00 20.62 34.77
CA ALA A 144 -9.77 21.85 34.02
C ALA A 144 -10.65 22.97 34.60
N LYS A 145 -10.07 24.15 34.83
CA LYS A 145 -10.79 25.37 35.25
C LYS A 145 -11.73 25.86 34.13
N PRO A 146 -12.96 26.28 34.44
CA PRO A 146 -13.86 26.85 33.44
C PRO A 146 -13.51 28.33 33.22
N ASN A 147 -13.19 28.71 31.98
CA ASN A 147 -13.18 30.12 31.57
C ASN A 147 -14.57 30.48 31.05
N ASN A 148 -15.23 31.35 31.81
CA ASN A 148 -16.55 31.86 31.53
C ASN A 148 -16.40 33.18 30.75
N SER A 149 -16.72 33.17 29.45
CA SER A 149 -17.05 34.37 28.70
C SER A 149 -18.06 33.99 27.62
N GLY A 150 -19.34 34.22 27.96
CA GLY A 150 -20.46 34.00 27.06
C GLY A 150 -20.48 35.07 25.97
N GLU A 151 -20.33 34.63 24.72
CA GLU A 151 -20.91 35.30 23.56
C GLU A 151 -21.64 34.23 22.74
N ALA A 152 -22.96 34.39 22.65
CA ALA A 152 -23.82 33.57 21.81
C ALA A 152 -23.44 33.82 20.35
N ARG A 153 -22.77 32.86 19.70
CA ARG A 153 -22.57 32.86 18.26
C ARG A 153 -23.69 32.08 17.58
N SER A 154 -24.56 32.86 16.96
CA SER A 154 -25.48 32.49 15.89
C SER A 154 -24.83 31.55 14.86
N SER A 155 -25.64 30.62 14.37
CA SER A 155 -25.39 29.72 13.23
C SER A 155 -24.45 30.28 12.15
N PRO A 156 -23.39 29.57 11.72
CA PRO A 156 -22.51 30.06 10.68
C PRO A 156 -23.14 29.87 9.30
N THR A 157 -23.49 30.98 8.67
CA THR A 157 -23.44 31.11 7.20
C THR A 157 -22.02 30.77 6.71
N PRO A 158 -21.85 30.16 5.51
CA PRO A 158 -20.55 29.68 5.06
C PRO A 158 -19.59 30.86 4.86
N LYS A 159 -18.56 30.96 5.70
CA LYS A 159 -17.46 31.91 5.51
C LYS A 159 -16.67 31.51 4.26
N ALA A 160 -16.39 32.47 3.38
CA ALA A 160 -15.49 32.27 2.25
C ALA A 160 -14.11 31.81 2.74
N SER A 161 -13.49 30.85 2.05
CA SER A 161 -12.19 30.30 2.44
C SER A 161 -11.07 31.33 2.22
N LEU A 162 -10.03 31.32 3.05
CA LEU A 162 -8.88 32.24 2.90
C LEU A 162 -8.23 32.14 1.52
N SER A 163 -8.20 30.93 0.94
CA SER A 163 -7.73 30.69 -0.42
C SER A 163 -8.56 31.45 -1.46
N SER A 164 -9.89 31.34 -1.38
CA SER A 164 -10.79 32.06 -2.29
C SER A 164 -10.73 33.58 -2.14
N SER A 165 -10.45 34.07 -0.92
CA SER A 165 -10.34 35.52 -0.65
C SER A 165 -9.05 36.16 -1.17
N LYS A 166 -7.98 35.38 -1.34
CA LYS A 166 -6.69 35.84 -1.91
C LYS A 166 -6.63 35.70 -3.44
N CYS A 167 -7.58 34.96 -4.03
CA CYS A 167 -7.64 34.70 -5.45
C CYS A 167 -8.17 35.91 -6.22
N ASP A 168 -7.51 36.29 -7.32
CA ASP A 168 -8.11 37.10 -8.38
C ASP A 168 -8.65 36.16 -9.48
N PRO A 169 -9.98 35.96 -9.58
CA PRO A 169 -10.58 35.04 -10.54
C PRO A 169 -10.27 35.38 -12.01
N LYS A 170 -9.90 36.63 -12.31
CA LYS A 170 -9.57 37.08 -13.67
C LYS A 170 -8.08 36.98 -13.98
N HIS A 171 -7.25 36.62 -12.99
CA HIS A 171 -5.82 36.48 -13.18
C HIS A 171 -5.46 35.26 -14.04
N LYS A 172 -4.31 35.33 -14.73
CA LYS A 172 -3.83 34.26 -15.63
C LYS A 172 -3.58 32.94 -14.91
N ASP A 173 -3.23 32.99 -13.63
CA ASP A 173 -2.98 31.80 -12.80
C ASP A 173 -4.23 30.92 -12.61
N CYS A 174 -5.43 31.50 -12.77
CA CYS A 174 -6.69 30.78 -12.71
C CYS A 174 -7.05 30.08 -14.03
N LEU A 175 -6.30 30.30 -15.12
CA LEU A 175 -6.62 29.70 -16.41
C LEU A 175 -6.20 28.23 -16.47
N LEU A 176 -7.07 27.39 -17.05
CA LEU A 176 -6.79 25.99 -17.33
C LEU A 176 -5.54 25.81 -18.21
N ARG A 177 -5.23 26.80 -19.04
CA ARG A 177 -3.99 26.85 -19.83
C ARG A 177 -2.74 26.78 -18.95
N GLU A 178 -2.66 27.58 -17.89
CA GLU A 178 -1.50 27.60 -17.00
C GLU A 178 -1.45 26.34 -16.14
N PHE A 179 -2.61 25.87 -15.67
CA PHE A 179 -2.71 24.57 -15.00
C PHE A 179 -2.19 23.40 -15.86
N ARG A 180 -2.54 23.38 -17.16
CA ARG A 180 -2.03 22.37 -18.09
C ARG A 180 -0.53 22.48 -18.28
N LYS A 181 0.01 23.68 -18.43
CA LYS A 181 1.48 23.88 -18.54
C LYS A 181 2.17 23.34 -17.30
N LEU A 182 1.65 23.62 -16.11
CA LEU A 182 2.17 23.06 -14.86
C LEU A 182 2.16 21.52 -14.90
N CYS A 183 1.03 20.90 -15.29
CA CYS A 183 0.95 19.45 -15.41
C CYS A 183 1.94 18.87 -16.43
N ALA A 184 2.15 19.53 -17.57
CA ALA A 184 3.11 19.12 -18.59
C ALA A 184 4.55 19.20 -18.07
N MET A 185 4.94 20.33 -17.46
CA MET A 185 6.27 20.52 -16.87
C MET A 185 6.56 19.46 -15.79
N VAL A 186 5.59 19.17 -14.92
CA VAL A 186 5.74 18.12 -13.89
C VAL A 186 5.84 16.72 -14.52
N ALA A 187 5.11 16.44 -15.59
CA ALA A 187 5.13 15.15 -16.27
C ALA A 187 6.42 14.87 -17.04
N GLU A 188 7.00 15.90 -17.68
CA GLU A 188 8.25 15.81 -18.47
C GLU A 188 9.48 15.56 -17.59
N ASN A 189 9.43 15.98 -16.32
CA ASN A 189 10.54 15.81 -15.40
C ASN A 189 10.50 14.42 -14.72
N PRO A 190 11.59 13.64 -14.69
CA PRO A 190 11.59 12.33 -14.03
C PRO A 190 11.84 12.40 -12.51
N SER A 191 12.57 13.42 -12.02
CA SER A 191 12.97 13.53 -10.62
C SER A 191 11.85 14.07 -9.73
N TYR A 192 11.54 13.38 -8.62
CA TYR A 192 10.51 13.83 -7.69
C TYR A 192 10.83 15.16 -7.02
N ASN A 193 12.11 15.42 -6.72
CA ASN A 193 12.52 16.68 -6.09
C ASN A 193 12.30 17.86 -7.04
N THR A 194 12.60 17.70 -8.33
CA THR A 194 12.37 18.77 -9.32
C THR A 194 10.88 18.99 -9.57
N LYS A 195 10.06 17.93 -9.55
CA LYS A 195 8.59 18.05 -9.61
C LYS A 195 8.03 18.90 -8.47
N THR A 196 8.44 18.61 -7.24
CA THR A 196 8.03 19.39 -6.06
C THR A 196 8.47 20.84 -6.21
N GLN A 197 9.71 21.08 -6.65
CA GLN A 197 10.23 22.43 -6.89
C GLN A 197 9.42 23.21 -7.95
N ILE A 198 9.06 22.57 -9.07
CA ILE A 198 8.25 23.19 -10.13
C ILE A 198 6.88 23.64 -9.59
N ILE A 199 6.22 22.79 -8.78
CA ILE A 199 4.93 23.13 -8.18
C ILE A 199 5.10 24.26 -7.16
N GLN A 200 6.16 24.21 -6.35
CA GLN A 200 6.45 25.23 -5.37
C GLN A 200 6.73 26.59 -6.03
N ASP A 201 7.54 26.61 -7.09
CA ASP A 201 7.85 27.82 -7.86
C ASP A 201 6.57 28.40 -8.47
N PHE A 202 5.66 27.57 -8.98
CA PHE A 202 4.37 28.03 -9.50
C PHE A 202 3.48 28.63 -8.40
N LEU A 203 3.38 27.99 -7.23
CA LEU A 203 2.58 28.47 -6.09
C LEU A 203 3.17 29.71 -5.40
N GLN A 204 4.47 29.98 -5.57
CA GLN A 204 5.12 31.16 -4.98
C GLN A 204 5.24 32.33 -5.96
N LYS A 205 5.66 32.07 -7.20
CA LYS A 205 5.97 33.10 -8.20
C LYS A 205 4.82 33.35 -9.18
N GLY A 206 3.86 32.44 -9.29
CA GLY A 206 2.80 32.50 -10.28
C GLY A 206 3.29 32.33 -11.71
N SER A 207 2.39 32.50 -12.68
CA SER A 207 2.72 32.46 -14.12
C SER A 207 3.45 33.71 -14.61
N GLY A 208 3.30 34.84 -13.89
CA GLY A 208 3.90 36.14 -14.22
C GLY A 208 5.24 36.43 -13.54
N GLY A 209 5.60 35.67 -12.51
CA GLY A 209 6.81 35.93 -11.70
C GLY A 209 6.62 37.02 -10.63
N ASP A 210 5.42 37.59 -10.53
CA ASP A 210 5.01 38.68 -9.63
C ASP A 210 4.23 38.19 -8.41
N GLY A 211 4.20 36.88 -8.18
CA GLY A 211 3.45 36.23 -7.11
C GLY A 211 2.29 35.39 -7.65
N PHE A 212 1.86 34.42 -6.85
CA PHE A 212 0.70 33.59 -7.21
C PHE A 212 -0.60 34.27 -6.80
N HIS A 213 -1.44 34.59 -7.78
CA HIS A 213 -2.74 35.27 -7.58
C HIS A 213 -3.93 34.33 -7.81
N GLY A 214 -3.68 33.03 -8.00
CA GLY A 214 -4.72 32.01 -8.19
C GLY A 214 -5.24 31.43 -6.89
N ASP A 215 -6.23 30.54 -7.00
CA ASP A 215 -6.75 29.78 -5.85
C ASP A 215 -5.82 28.59 -5.54
N VAL A 216 -5.08 28.68 -4.42
CA VAL A 216 -4.13 27.66 -3.97
C VAL A 216 -4.83 26.34 -3.71
N TYR A 217 -5.96 26.35 -3.01
CA TYR A 217 -6.76 25.17 -2.70
C TYR A 217 -7.21 24.47 -3.99
N LEU A 218 -7.81 25.20 -4.94
CA LEU A 218 -8.27 24.60 -6.19
C LEU A 218 -7.13 24.04 -7.03
N THR A 219 -6.01 24.76 -7.12
CA THR A 219 -4.82 24.30 -7.85
C THR A 219 -4.32 22.98 -7.27
N VAL A 220 -4.13 22.90 -5.95
CA VAL A 220 -3.67 21.67 -5.27
C VAL A 220 -4.71 20.55 -5.34
N LYS A 221 -6.01 20.88 -5.23
CA LYS A 221 -7.12 19.93 -5.38
C LYS A 221 -7.10 19.28 -6.76
N LEU A 222 -6.99 20.08 -7.82
CA LEU A 222 -6.98 19.61 -9.21
C LEU A 222 -5.68 18.87 -9.57
N LEU A 223 -4.54 19.19 -8.93
CA LEU A 223 -3.31 18.40 -9.05
C LEU A 223 -3.43 17.00 -8.42
N LEU A 224 -4.42 16.77 -7.55
CA LEU A 224 -4.58 15.55 -6.78
C LEU A 224 -5.91 14.81 -7.02
N PRO A 225 -6.32 14.56 -8.29
CA PRO A 225 -7.65 13.99 -8.58
C PRO A 225 -7.76 12.52 -8.16
N GLY A 226 -6.62 11.83 -8.01
CA GLY A 226 -6.53 10.47 -7.47
C GLY A 226 -6.58 10.38 -5.94
N VAL A 227 -6.43 11.51 -5.24
CA VAL A 227 -6.41 11.56 -3.77
C VAL A 227 -7.74 12.12 -3.26
N ILE A 228 -8.19 13.22 -3.85
CA ILE A 228 -9.49 13.85 -3.62
C ILE A 228 -10.45 13.35 -4.70
N LYS A 229 -10.98 12.13 -4.50
CA LYS A 229 -11.80 11.47 -5.52
C LYS A 229 -13.26 11.91 -5.41
N SER A 230 -13.78 12.47 -6.50
CA SER A 230 -15.21 12.52 -6.79
C SER A 230 -15.61 11.27 -7.56
N VAL A 231 -16.86 10.83 -7.51
CA VAL A 231 -17.32 9.67 -8.31
C VAL A 231 -18.16 10.22 -9.47
N TYR A 232 -17.72 10.00 -10.70
CA TYR A 232 -18.41 10.49 -11.90
C TYR A 232 -19.25 9.42 -12.61
N ASN A 233 -19.14 8.15 -12.20
CA ASN A 233 -19.82 7.01 -12.85
C ASN A 233 -19.48 6.84 -14.35
N LEU A 234 -18.31 7.30 -14.78
CA LEU A 234 -17.83 7.20 -16.16
C LEU A 234 -16.60 6.29 -16.22
N ASN A 235 -16.64 5.32 -17.13
CA ASN A 235 -15.51 4.43 -17.46
C ASN A 235 -15.04 4.67 -18.91
N ASP A 236 -13.91 4.10 -19.33
CA ASP A 236 -13.34 4.27 -20.68
C ASP A 236 -14.37 4.07 -21.79
N LYS A 237 -15.10 2.94 -21.74
CA LYS A 237 -16.14 2.60 -22.74
C LYS A 237 -17.28 3.60 -22.76
N GLN A 238 -17.70 4.10 -21.59
CA GLN A 238 -18.78 5.08 -21.49
C GLN A 238 -18.32 6.44 -22.03
N ILE A 239 -17.11 6.89 -21.70
CA ILE A 239 -16.52 8.11 -22.24
C ILE A 239 -16.44 8.04 -23.77
N VAL A 240 -15.92 6.94 -24.32
CA VAL A 240 -15.86 6.72 -25.77
C VAL A 240 -17.24 6.76 -26.40
N LYS A 241 -18.23 6.06 -25.83
CA LYS A 241 -19.62 6.03 -26.33
C LYS A 241 -20.28 7.42 -26.33
N LEU A 242 -20.07 8.21 -25.28
CA LEU A 242 -20.65 9.55 -25.18
C LEU A 242 -19.98 10.52 -26.16
N PHE A 243 -18.65 10.50 -26.27
CA PHE A 243 -17.93 11.37 -27.21
C PHE A 243 -18.11 10.96 -28.67
N SER A 244 -18.30 9.67 -29.00
CA SER A 244 -18.60 9.25 -30.36
C SER A 244 -19.93 9.83 -30.86
N ARG A 245 -20.92 9.96 -29.96
CA ARG A 245 -22.19 10.65 -30.25
C ARG A 245 -22.01 12.14 -30.42
N ILE A 246 -21.22 12.79 -29.54
CA ILE A 246 -20.97 14.24 -29.59
C ILE A 246 -20.21 14.62 -30.87
N PHE A 247 -19.17 13.86 -31.23
CA PHE A 247 -18.35 14.13 -32.41
C PHE A 247 -18.95 13.61 -33.71
N ASN A 248 -20.04 12.85 -33.62
CA ASN A 248 -20.68 12.17 -34.75
C ASN A 248 -19.69 11.30 -35.54
N CYS A 249 -18.92 10.46 -34.84
CA CYS A 249 -17.94 9.55 -35.41
C CYS A 249 -18.23 8.09 -35.04
N ASN A 250 -17.57 7.14 -35.72
CA ASN A 250 -17.75 5.72 -35.45
C ASN A 250 -17.16 5.34 -34.08
N SER A 251 -17.94 4.69 -33.23
CA SER A 251 -17.51 4.23 -31.90
C SER A 251 -16.42 3.15 -31.98
N ASP A 252 -16.41 2.35 -33.03
CA ASP A 252 -15.47 1.24 -33.19
C ASP A 252 -14.04 1.73 -33.48
N ASP A 253 -13.92 2.87 -34.17
CA ASP A 253 -12.63 3.50 -34.44
C ASP A 253 -12.00 4.05 -33.16
N MET A 254 -12.82 4.71 -32.33
CA MET A 254 -12.39 5.17 -31.01
C MET A 254 -12.05 4.00 -30.08
N ALA A 255 -12.81 2.90 -30.15
CA ALA A 255 -12.54 1.70 -29.35
C ALA A 255 -11.22 1.02 -29.76
N ARG A 256 -10.89 1.01 -31.06
CA ARG A 256 -9.58 0.53 -31.55
C ARG A 256 -8.44 1.43 -31.09
N ASP A 257 -8.59 2.75 -31.16
CA ASP A 257 -7.55 3.67 -30.68
C ASP A 257 -7.34 3.57 -29.15
N LEU A 258 -8.39 3.28 -28.39
CA LEU A 258 -8.33 3.05 -26.95
C LEU A 258 -7.41 1.87 -26.56
N GLU A 259 -7.11 0.94 -27.48
CA GLU A 259 -6.15 -0.16 -27.25
C GLU A 259 -4.74 0.36 -26.91
N GLN A 260 -4.40 1.59 -27.30
CA GLN A 260 -3.15 2.26 -26.90
C GLN A 260 -3.11 2.59 -25.40
N GLY A 261 -4.26 2.53 -24.71
CA GLY A 261 -4.36 2.62 -23.25
C GLY A 261 -4.50 4.04 -22.68
N ASP A 262 -4.94 5.02 -23.48
CA ASP A 262 -5.21 6.39 -23.01
C ASP A 262 -6.49 7.01 -23.63
N VAL A 263 -7.61 6.91 -22.93
CA VAL A 263 -8.88 7.54 -23.36
C VAL A 263 -8.78 9.06 -23.52
N SER A 264 -7.90 9.74 -22.77
CA SER A 264 -7.73 11.19 -22.89
C SER A 264 -7.01 11.58 -24.18
N GLU A 265 -6.16 10.70 -24.69
CA GLU A 265 -5.48 10.89 -25.98
C GLU A 265 -6.43 10.54 -27.13
N THR A 266 -7.16 9.42 -27.03
CA THR A 266 -8.18 9.03 -27.99
C THR A 266 -9.21 10.14 -28.19
N VAL A 267 -9.77 10.69 -27.11
CA VAL A 267 -10.75 11.78 -27.24
C VAL A 267 -10.11 13.04 -27.85
N ARG A 268 -8.84 13.35 -27.55
CA ARG A 268 -8.13 14.48 -28.18
C ARG A 268 -8.03 14.32 -29.70
N VAL A 269 -7.57 13.16 -30.15
CA VAL A 269 -7.35 12.86 -31.58
C VAL A 269 -8.66 12.97 -32.35
N PHE A 270 -9.72 12.34 -31.86
CA PHE A 270 -11.03 12.37 -32.52
C PHE A 270 -11.73 13.74 -32.41
N PHE A 271 -11.44 14.53 -31.37
CA PHE A 271 -11.94 15.89 -31.26
C PHE A 271 -11.30 16.83 -32.30
N GLU A 272 -10.00 16.70 -32.57
CA GLU A 272 -9.32 17.46 -33.63
C GLU A 272 -9.80 17.08 -35.04
N GLN A 273 -10.25 15.84 -35.23
CA GLN A 273 -10.77 15.34 -36.50
C GLN A 273 -12.25 15.70 -36.75
N SER A 274 -12.99 16.05 -35.69
CA SER A 274 -14.43 16.32 -35.81
C SER A 274 -14.70 17.62 -36.55
N LYS A 275 -15.37 17.53 -37.69
CA LYS A 275 -15.83 18.69 -38.46
C LYS A 275 -17.15 19.26 -37.93
N SER A 276 -18.00 18.42 -37.36
CA SER A 276 -19.30 18.80 -36.79
C SER A 276 -19.16 19.50 -35.43
N PHE A 277 -18.09 19.20 -34.69
CA PHE A 277 -17.85 19.74 -33.37
C PHE A 277 -16.37 20.17 -33.24
N PRO A 278 -15.98 21.30 -33.83
CA PRO A 278 -14.58 21.72 -33.87
C PRO A 278 -14.09 22.25 -32.51
N PRO A 279 -12.80 22.08 -32.17
CA PRO A 279 -12.22 22.65 -30.95
C PRO A 279 -12.25 24.18 -30.90
N ALA A 280 -12.32 24.74 -29.70
CA ALA A 280 -12.22 26.18 -29.49
C ALA A 280 -10.83 26.70 -29.89
N ALA A 281 -10.78 27.91 -30.47
CA ALA A 281 -9.54 28.53 -30.95
C ALA A 281 -8.57 28.96 -29.83
N LYS A 282 -9.11 29.32 -28.66
CA LYS A 282 -8.33 29.77 -27.50
C LYS A 282 -8.84 29.11 -26.22
N SER A 283 -7.91 28.79 -25.32
CA SER A 283 -8.21 28.27 -23.99
C SER A 283 -8.57 29.44 -23.07
N LEU A 284 -9.86 29.58 -22.75
CA LEU A 284 -10.41 30.64 -21.91
C LEU A 284 -11.04 30.11 -20.61
N LEU A 285 -11.07 28.79 -20.42
CA LEU A 285 -11.63 28.17 -19.23
C LEU A 285 -10.77 28.46 -18.00
N THR A 286 -11.43 28.75 -16.90
CA THR A 286 -10.81 28.87 -15.58
C THR A 286 -10.88 27.56 -14.81
N ILE A 287 -9.98 27.36 -13.85
CA ILE A 287 -9.98 26.18 -12.99
C ILE A 287 -11.23 26.11 -12.09
N GLN A 288 -11.83 27.26 -11.78
CA GLN A 288 -13.09 27.38 -11.05
C GLN A 288 -14.26 26.80 -11.86
N GLU A 289 -14.39 27.19 -13.13
CA GLU A 289 -15.41 26.64 -14.03
C GLU A 289 -15.24 25.13 -14.23
N VAL A 290 -13.98 24.66 -14.29
CA VAL A 290 -13.68 23.22 -14.38
C VAL A 290 -14.08 22.49 -13.10
N ASP A 291 -13.79 23.05 -11.92
CA ASP A 291 -14.20 22.43 -10.64
C ASP A 291 -15.73 22.39 -10.48
N GLU A 292 -16.43 23.47 -10.85
CA GLU A 292 -17.89 23.53 -10.86
C GLU A 292 -18.50 22.51 -11.83
N PHE A 293 -17.91 22.38 -13.02
CA PHE A 293 -18.29 21.36 -13.99
C PHE A 293 -18.12 19.95 -13.42
N LEU A 294 -16.96 19.64 -12.82
CA LEU A 294 -16.70 18.33 -12.22
C LEU A 294 -17.67 18.05 -11.06
N LEU A 295 -17.95 19.06 -10.23
CA LEU A 295 -18.93 18.95 -9.15
C LEU A 295 -20.33 18.65 -9.69
N ARG A 296 -20.77 19.35 -10.75
CA ARG A 296 -22.04 19.08 -11.41
C ARG A 296 -22.06 17.67 -11.99
N LEU A 297 -21.03 17.26 -12.74
CA LEU A 297 -20.91 15.95 -13.35
C LEU A 297 -20.98 14.81 -12.32
N SER A 298 -20.39 14.99 -11.14
CA SER A 298 -20.41 13.98 -10.06
C SER A 298 -21.81 13.68 -9.49
N LYS A 299 -22.77 14.59 -9.71
CA LYS A 299 -24.16 14.42 -9.28
C LYS A 299 -25.03 13.75 -10.35
N LEU A 300 -24.54 13.64 -11.59
CA LEU A 300 -25.29 13.09 -12.72
C LEU A 300 -25.09 11.58 -12.80
N THR A 301 -26.18 10.86 -13.07
CA THR A 301 -26.19 9.39 -13.18
C THR A 301 -26.75 8.89 -14.51
N LYS A 302 -27.54 9.69 -15.23
CA LYS A 302 -28.14 9.32 -16.52
C LYS A 302 -27.20 9.65 -17.67
N GLU A 303 -27.11 8.76 -18.66
CA GLU A 303 -26.23 8.92 -19.83
C GLU A 303 -26.53 10.21 -20.60
N ASP A 304 -27.80 10.56 -20.84
CA ASP A 304 -28.17 11.76 -21.62
C ASP A 304 -27.77 13.06 -20.92
N GLU A 305 -27.96 13.14 -19.60
CA GLU A 305 -27.56 14.29 -18.79
C GLU A 305 -26.03 14.44 -18.76
N GLN A 306 -25.31 13.31 -18.67
CA GLN A 306 -23.85 13.27 -18.74
C GLN A 306 -23.34 13.69 -20.12
N GLN A 307 -23.99 13.24 -21.20
CA GLN A 307 -23.66 13.64 -22.56
C GLN A 307 -23.80 15.15 -22.75
N GLN A 308 -24.91 15.73 -22.29
CA GLN A 308 -25.15 17.17 -22.39
C GLN A 308 -24.09 17.95 -21.60
N ALA A 309 -23.79 17.55 -20.36
CA ALA A 309 -22.79 18.23 -19.55
C ALA A 309 -21.38 18.16 -20.19
N LEU A 310 -21.01 17.01 -20.77
CA LEU A 310 -19.74 16.84 -21.49
C LEU A 310 -19.70 17.68 -22.77
N GLN A 311 -20.81 17.77 -23.50
CA GLN A 311 -20.91 18.60 -24.69
C GLN A 311 -20.79 20.10 -24.35
N ASP A 312 -21.47 20.55 -23.29
CA ASP A 312 -21.43 21.94 -22.82
C ASP A 312 -19.99 22.38 -22.55
N ILE A 313 -19.22 21.59 -21.79
CA ILE A 313 -17.83 21.94 -21.47
C ILE A 313 -16.92 21.78 -22.70
N ALA A 314 -17.10 20.73 -23.50
CA ALA A 314 -16.24 20.45 -24.64
C ALA A 314 -16.32 21.55 -25.72
N SER A 315 -17.48 22.21 -25.86
CA SER A 315 -17.68 23.31 -26.82
C SER A 315 -16.79 24.53 -26.55
N ARG A 316 -16.30 24.66 -25.31
CA ARG A 316 -15.44 25.76 -24.85
C ARG A 316 -13.96 25.34 -24.72
N CYS A 317 -13.63 24.10 -25.05
CA CYS A 317 -12.31 23.52 -24.86
C CYS A 317 -11.46 23.58 -26.13
N THR A 318 -10.17 23.88 -25.98
CA THR A 318 -9.16 23.43 -26.95
C THR A 318 -8.99 21.91 -26.82
N ALA A 319 -8.41 21.25 -27.82
CA ALA A 319 -8.16 19.80 -27.76
C ALA A 319 -7.33 19.38 -26.52
N ASN A 320 -6.37 20.23 -26.15
CA ASN A 320 -5.54 20.05 -24.96
C ASN A 320 -6.28 20.30 -23.64
N ASP A 321 -7.29 21.19 -23.62
CA ASP A 321 -8.16 21.40 -22.46
C ASP A 321 -9.00 20.16 -22.21
N LEU A 322 -9.64 19.63 -23.26
CA LEU A 322 -10.51 18.46 -23.14
C LEU A 322 -9.73 17.22 -22.68
N LYS A 323 -8.52 17.01 -23.22
CA LYS A 323 -7.59 15.98 -22.74
C LYS A 323 -7.32 16.09 -21.24
N CYS A 324 -7.03 17.30 -20.75
CA CYS A 324 -6.76 17.54 -19.34
C CYS A 324 -7.99 17.26 -18.47
N ILE A 325 -9.17 17.71 -18.89
CA ILE A 325 -10.44 17.48 -18.17
C ILE A 325 -10.76 15.99 -18.09
N ILE A 326 -10.56 15.22 -19.16
CA ILE A 326 -10.80 13.76 -19.13
C ILE A 326 -9.83 13.06 -18.18
N ARG A 327 -8.58 13.52 -18.10
CA ARG A 327 -7.62 13.02 -17.09
C ARG A 327 -8.07 13.31 -15.66
N LEU A 328 -8.68 14.48 -15.41
CA LEU A 328 -9.30 14.82 -14.12
C LEU A 328 -10.49 13.89 -13.81
N ILE A 329 -11.36 13.63 -14.81
CA ILE A 329 -12.48 12.67 -14.69
C ILE A 329 -11.97 11.26 -14.39
N LYS A 330 -10.85 10.86 -15.01
CA LYS A 330 -10.22 9.55 -14.81
C LYS A 330 -9.39 9.41 -13.54
N HIS A 331 -9.29 10.47 -12.74
CA HIS A 331 -8.50 10.51 -11.51
C HIS A 331 -6.99 10.34 -11.71
N ASP A 332 -6.48 10.53 -12.92
CA ASP A 332 -5.06 10.35 -13.26
C ASP A 332 -4.58 11.37 -14.29
N LEU A 333 -3.74 12.31 -13.85
CA LEU A 333 -3.10 13.32 -14.68
C LEU A 333 -1.90 12.80 -15.47
N LYS A 334 -1.43 11.57 -15.20
CA LYS A 334 -0.26 10.94 -15.82
C LYS A 334 1.05 11.73 -15.64
N MET A 335 1.18 12.45 -14.53
CA MET A 335 2.38 13.24 -14.21
C MET A 335 3.35 12.55 -13.23
N ASN A 336 3.06 11.31 -12.82
CA ASN A 336 3.85 10.55 -11.84
C ASN A 336 4.19 11.39 -10.58
N SER A 337 3.21 12.16 -10.11
CA SER A 337 3.29 13.00 -8.91
C SER A 337 2.02 12.78 -8.11
N GLY A 338 2.17 12.45 -6.82
CA GLY A 338 1.05 12.13 -5.93
C GLY A 338 0.99 13.07 -4.73
N ALA A 339 0.16 12.74 -3.73
CA ALA A 339 -0.07 13.57 -2.54
C ALA A 339 1.22 14.08 -1.90
N LYS A 340 2.24 13.21 -1.74
CA LYS A 340 3.52 13.58 -1.13
C LYS A 340 4.17 14.75 -1.86
N HIS A 341 4.48 14.58 -3.14
CA HIS A 341 5.26 15.58 -3.90
C HIS A 341 4.52 16.91 -4.08
N VAL A 342 3.19 16.87 -4.24
CA VAL A 342 2.36 18.08 -4.37
C VAL A 342 2.21 18.79 -3.03
N LEU A 343 2.02 18.07 -1.92
CA LEU A 343 1.88 18.70 -0.60
C LEU A 343 3.21 19.18 -0.04
N ASP A 344 4.32 18.47 -0.29
CA ASP A 344 5.67 18.93 0.07
C ASP A 344 6.01 20.26 -0.61
N ALA A 345 5.39 20.58 -1.76
CA ALA A 345 5.54 21.86 -2.45
C ALA A 345 4.79 23.03 -1.78
N LEU A 346 3.79 22.70 -0.95
CA LEU A 346 2.97 23.68 -0.24
C LEU A 346 3.57 23.99 1.15
N ASP A 347 3.93 22.95 1.92
CA ASP A 347 4.70 23.09 3.15
C ASP A 347 5.40 21.75 3.48
N PRO A 348 6.63 21.76 4.05
CA PRO A 348 7.35 20.53 4.39
C PRO A 348 6.56 19.54 5.27
N ASN A 349 5.65 20.04 6.11
CA ASN A 349 4.82 19.22 7.00
C ASN A 349 3.39 19.01 6.46
N ALA A 350 3.01 19.59 5.32
CA ALA A 350 1.66 19.47 4.76
C ALA A 350 1.28 18.01 4.46
N TYR A 351 2.22 17.20 3.98
CA TYR A 351 1.95 15.78 3.75
C TYR A 351 1.67 15.03 5.06
N GLU A 352 2.39 15.33 6.13
CA GLU A 352 2.17 14.69 7.44
C GLU A 352 0.85 15.14 8.07
N ALA A 353 0.56 16.44 8.05
CA ALA A 353 -0.72 16.99 8.48
C ALA A 353 -1.90 16.38 7.69
N PHE A 354 -1.75 16.24 6.36
CA PHE A 354 -2.77 15.62 5.52
C PHE A 354 -2.96 14.14 5.83
N LYS A 355 -1.93 13.39 6.22
CA LYS A 355 -2.11 12.00 6.66
C LYS A 355 -2.85 11.92 8.00
N ALA A 356 -2.66 12.92 8.88
CA ALA A 356 -3.29 12.95 10.20
C ALA A 356 -4.78 13.34 10.15
N SER A 357 -5.20 14.26 9.28
CA SER A 357 -6.59 14.74 9.23
C SER A 357 -7.31 14.52 7.91
N ARG A 358 -6.62 14.11 6.82
CA ARG A 358 -7.14 13.93 5.45
C ARG A 358 -8.09 15.03 4.94
N ASN A 359 -7.92 16.25 5.44
CA ASN A 359 -8.66 17.42 4.99
C ASN A 359 -7.72 18.36 4.26
N LEU A 360 -7.77 18.35 2.93
CA LEU A 360 -6.93 19.22 2.12
C LEU A 360 -7.26 20.70 2.37
N GLN A 361 -8.55 21.04 2.53
CA GLN A 361 -8.97 22.41 2.74
C GLN A 361 -8.42 22.95 4.07
N ASP A 362 -8.54 22.19 5.15
CA ASP A 362 -7.98 22.56 6.46
C ASP A 362 -6.45 22.75 6.39
N VAL A 363 -5.74 21.82 5.74
CA VAL A 363 -4.27 21.92 5.60
C VAL A 363 -3.88 23.20 4.84
N VAL A 364 -4.53 23.46 3.69
CA VAL A 364 -4.25 24.68 2.90
C VAL A 364 -4.57 25.94 3.71
N GLU A 365 -5.72 26.00 4.38
CA GLU A 365 -6.09 27.16 5.19
C GLU A 365 -5.11 27.42 6.33
N ARG A 366 -4.59 26.37 6.98
CA ARG A 366 -3.61 26.51 8.06
C ARG A 366 -2.26 27.00 7.55
N VAL A 367 -1.83 26.54 6.38
CA VAL A 367 -0.60 27.03 5.75
C VAL A 367 -0.74 28.50 5.36
N LEU A 368 -1.85 28.87 4.71
CA LEU A 368 -2.12 30.27 4.35
C LEU A 368 -2.21 31.21 5.58
N ARG A 369 -2.73 30.72 6.71
CA ARG A 369 -2.74 31.47 7.98
C ARG A 369 -1.32 31.66 8.53
N ASN A 370 -0.52 30.61 8.54
CA ASN A 370 0.87 30.68 9.01
C ASN A 370 1.69 31.67 8.16
N GLU A 371 1.51 31.68 6.84
CA GLU A 371 2.16 32.64 5.95
C GLU A 371 1.76 34.09 6.26
N GLN A 372 0.46 34.36 6.50
CA GLN A 372 -0.01 35.70 6.89
C GLN A 372 0.55 36.17 8.23
N GLU A 373 0.75 35.26 9.18
CA GLU A 373 1.37 35.60 10.48
C GLU A 373 2.85 35.90 10.33
N VAL A 374 3.58 35.17 9.47
CA VAL A 374 5.00 35.42 9.18
C VAL A 374 5.24 36.76 8.49
N GLU A 375 4.35 37.17 7.58
CA GLU A 375 4.40 38.50 6.95
C GLU A 375 4.20 39.63 7.98
N LYS A 376 3.42 39.40 9.03
CA LYS A 376 3.17 40.37 10.10
C LYS A 376 4.28 40.42 11.14
N GLU A 377 4.89 39.28 11.45
CA GLU A 377 6.00 39.15 12.41
C GLU A 377 7.19 38.40 11.81
N PRO A 378 8.11 39.10 11.12
CA PRO A 378 9.28 38.49 10.50
C PRO A 378 10.20 37.88 11.57
N GLY A 379 10.26 36.55 11.64
CA GLY A 379 11.17 35.82 12.55
C GLY A 379 10.55 34.63 13.28
N GLN A 380 9.21 34.54 13.39
CA GLN A 380 8.52 33.38 13.96
C GLN A 380 8.07 32.41 12.85
N ARG A 381 8.96 31.51 12.40
CA ARG A 381 8.51 30.38 11.58
C ARG A 381 7.75 29.38 12.45
N ARG A 382 6.42 29.44 12.42
CA ARG A 382 5.56 28.40 13.02
C ARG A 382 5.49 27.21 12.08
N ALA A 383 6.06 26.08 12.49
CA ALA A 383 5.88 24.82 11.79
C ALA A 383 4.40 24.43 11.79
N LEU A 384 3.89 23.93 10.66
CA LEU A 384 2.54 23.39 10.60
C LEU A 384 2.40 22.24 11.60
N SER A 385 1.49 22.36 12.56
CA SER A 385 1.25 21.32 13.55
C SER A 385 0.63 20.08 12.90
N VAL A 386 1.00 18.87 13.33
CA VAL A 386 0.39 17.64 12.82
C VAL A 386 -0.56 17.13 13.89
N GLN A 387 -1.86 17.34 13.70
CA GLN A 387 -2.89 16.93 14.67
C GLN A 387 -4.03 16.21 13.95
N ALA A 388 -4.52 15.14 14.57
CA ALA A 388 -5.75 14.48 14.11
C ALA A 388 -6.94 15.39 14.41
N SER A 389 -7.86 15.50 13.46
CA SER A 389 -9.13 16.20 13.65
C SER A 389 -10.23 15.17 13.86
N LEU A 390 -11.01 15.35 14.92
CA LEU A 390 -12.20 14.52 15.14
C LEU A 390 -13.17 14.64 13.95
N MET A 391 -13.91 13.57 13.68
CA MET A 391 -14.81 13.40 12.52
C MET A 391 -14.16 13.39 11.12
N THR A 392 -12.84 13.55 11.03
CA THR A 392 -12.13 13.49 9.75
C THR A 392 -11.15 12.32 9.74
N PRO A 393 -11.15 11.46 8.70
CA PRO A 393 -10.40 10.21 8.74
C PRO A 393 -8.89 10.41 8.85
N VAL A 394 -8.26 9.63 9.72
CA VAL A 394 -6.79 9.52 9.85
C VAL A 394 -6.31 8.42 8.91
N GLN A 395 -5.23 8.62 8.15
CA GLN A 395 -4.69 7.52 7.35
C GLN A 395 -4.31 6.32 8.23
N PRO A 396 -4.83 5.12 7.95
CA PRO A 396 -4.55 3.96 8.77
C PRO A 396 -3.07 3.61 8.73
N MET A 397 -2.50 3.29 9.89
CA MET A 397 -1.15 2.73 9.97
C MET A 397 -1.12 1.36 9.27
N LEU A 398 -0.10 1.12 8.44
CA LEU A 398 -0.03 -0.04 7.56
C LEU A 398 1.00 -1.06 8.05
N ALA A 399 0.84 -2.31 7.58
CA ALA A 399 1.78 -3.39 7.85
C ALA A 399 2.61 -3.75 6.60
N GLU A 400 3.93 -3.84 6.79
CA GLU A 400 4.90 -4.41 5.86
C GLU A 400 4.84 -5.94 5.90
N ALA A 401 5.04 -6.61 4.76
CA ALA A 401 5.09 -8.06 4.72
C ALA A 401 6.40 -8.56 5.37
N CYS A 402 6.28 -9.35 6.42
CA CYS A 402 7.41 -9.97 7.08
C CYS A 402 7.67 -11.36 6.49
N LYS A 403 8.90 -11.60 6.05
CA LYS A 403 9.30 -12.85 5.36
C LYS A 403 10.03 -13.84 6.28
N SER A 404 10.55 -13.38 7.40
CA SER A 404 11.30 -14.23 8.34
C SER A 404 11.16 -13.74 9.79
N ILE A 405 11.36 -14.65 10.73
CA ILE A 405 11.24 -14.37 12.17
C ILE A 405 12.39 -13.48 12.63
N GLU A 406 13.58 -13.68 12.08
CA GLU A 406 14.77 -12.85 12.34
C GLU A 406 14.54 -11.40 11.90
N TYR A 407 13.85 -11.21 10.77
CA TYR A 407 13.47 -9.88 10.30
C TYR A 407 12.52 -9.18 11.28
N ALA A 408 11.53 -9.91 11.81
CA ALA A 408 10.60 -9.37 12.80
C ALA A 408 11.32 -8.95 14.09
N MET A 409 12.21 -9.80 14.61
CA MET A 409 12.99 -9.51 15.82
C MET A 409 13.95 -8.35 15.62
N LYS A 410 14.57 -8.22 14.43
CA LYS A 410 15.45 -7.09 14.10
C LYS A 410 14.69 -5.77 14.02
N LYS A 411 13.46 -5.78 13.51
CA LYS A 411 12.62 -4.59 13.37
C LYS A 411 11.98 -4.14 14.69
N CYS A 412 11.74 -5.06 15.63
CA CYS A 412 11.16 -4.76 16.94
C CYS A 412 12.15 -5.12 18.07
N PRO A 413 13.22 -4.33 18.27
CA PRO A 413 14.25 -4.63 19.27
C PRO A 413 13.73 -4.53 20.72
N ASN A 414 12.62 -3.82 20.95
CA ASN A 414 12.06 -3.60 22.29
C ASN A 414 11.06 -4.70 22.72
N GLY A 415 10.94 -5.78 21.94
CA GLY A 415 9.83 -6.71 22.00
C GLY A 415 8.63 -6.23 21.17
N MET A 416 7.68 -7.14 20.94
CA MET A 416 6.53 -6.87 20.09
C MET A 416 5.23 -7.37 20.71
N PHE A 417 4.12 -6.74 20.34
CA PHE A 417 2.80 -7.32 20.49
C PHE A 417 2.44 -8.08 19.23
N SER A 418 2.04 -9.34 19.42
CA SER A 418 1.57 -10.21 18.36
C SER A 418 0.06 -10.36 18.48
N GLU A 419 -0.64 -9.89 17.47
CA GLU A 419 -2.11 -9.94 17.38
C GLU A 419 -2.54 -10.89 16.27
N ILE A 420 -3.67 -11.56 16.46
CA ILE A 420 -4.29 -12.34 15.40
C ILE A 420 -4.62 -11.41 14.23
N LYS A 421 -4.22 -11.80 13.02
CA LYS A 421 -4.65 -11.10 11.82
C LYS A 421 -6.08 -11.52 11.50
N TYR A 422 -7.02 -10.68 11.86
CA TYR A 422 -8.42 -10.86 11.51
C TYR A 422 -8.65 -10.66 10.00
N ASP A 423 -9.44 -11.56 9.41
CA ASP A 423 -9.80 -11.56 7.99
C ASP A 423 -11.14 -10.85 7.77
N GLY A 424 -11.16 -9.55 8.07
CA GLY A 424 -12.35 -8.72 8.07
C GLY A 424 -12.25 -7.50 7.17
N GLU A 425 -13.06 -6.49 7.50
CA GLU A 425 -12.91 -5.15 6.93
C GLU A 425 -12.40 -4.18 8.00
N ARG A 426 -11.28 -3.51 7.74
CA ARG A 426 -10.78 -2.47 8.65
C ARG A 426 -11.72 -1.28 8.71
N VAL A 427 -12.14 -0.92 9.93
CA VAL A 427 -13.03 0.20 10.23
C VAL A 427 -12.38 1.11 11.26
N GLN A 428 -12.21 2.38 10.89
CA GLN A 428 -11.85 3.46 11.80
C GLN A 428 -13.13 4.13 12.29
N VAL A 429 -13.37 4.07 13.60
CA VAL A 429 -14.59 4.57 14.24
C VAL A 429 -14.31 5.95 14.81
N HIS A 430 -15.10 6.95 14.40
CA HIS A 430 -15.10 8.28 14.97
C HIS A 430 -16.40 8.48 15.74
N LYS A 431 -16.29 9.01 16.95
CA LYS A 431 -17.44 9.39 17.79
C LYS A 431 -17.26 10.82 18.31
N LYS A 432 -18.30 11.64 18.21
CA LYS A 432 -18.38 12.98 18.81
C LYS A 432 -19.77 13.17 19.43
N GLY A 433 -19.85 13.10 20.75
CA GLY A 433 -21.13 12.99 21.45
C GLY A 433 -21.87 11.74 20.97
N ASP A 434 -23.04 11.93 20.39
CA ASP A 434 -23.88 10.86 19.82
C ASP A 434 -23.71 10.68 18.30
N HIS A 435 -22.81 11.46 17.68
CA HIS A 435 -22.54 11.35 16.25
C HIS A 435 -21.44 10.31 16.01
N PHE A 436 -21.72 9.37 15.11
CA PHE A 436 -20.80 8.31 14.72
C PHE A 436 -20.46 8.42 13.23
N SER A 437 -19.19 8.17 12.89
CA SER A 437 -18.74 8.06 11.52
C SER A 437 -17.76 6.89 11.41
N TYR A 438 -17.91 6.09 10.36
CA TYR A 438 -17.16 4.86 10.16
C TYR A 438 -16.43 4.94 8.83
N PHE A 439 -15.10 4.89 8.86
CA PHE A 439 -14.27 4.98 7.66
C PHE A 439 -13.59 3.63 7.39
N SER A 440 -13.67 3.17 6.15
CA SER A 440 -12.98 1.96 5.69
C SER A 440 -11.48 2.20 5.58
N ARG A 441 -10.70 1.14 5.28
CA ARG A 441 -9.28 1.24 4.91
C ARG A 441 -8.97 2.29 3.83
N SER A 442 -9.87 2.46 2.87
CA SER A 442 -9.73 3.44 1.78
C SER A 442 -10.25 4.84 2.15
N LEU A 443 -10.66 5.01 3.42
CA LEU A 443 -11.17 6.23 4.02
C LEU A 443 -12.52 6.68 3.42
N LYS A 444 -13.21 5.75 2.77
CA LYS A 444 -14.61 5.87 2.34
C LYS A 444 -15.55 5.49 3.48
N PRO A 445 -16.74 6.11 3.57
CA PRO A 445 -17.74 5.71 4.56
C PRO A 445 -18.10 4.22 4.40
N VAL A 446 -18.17 3.51 5.51
CA VAL A 446 -18.58 2.09 5.54
C VAL A 446 -20.10 1.99 5.33
N LEU A 447 -20.55 0.94 4.63
CA LEU A 447 -21.97 0.74 4.35
C LEU A 447 -22.78 0.60 5.65
N PRO A 448 -23.92 1.31 5.80
CA PRO A 448 -24.67 1.35 7.06
C PRO A 448 -25.08 -0.02 7.62
N HIS A 449 -25.45 -0.99 6.78
CA HIS A 449 -25.87 -2.34 7.21
C HIS A 449 -24.81 -3.12 7.99
N LYS A 450 -23.53 -2.72 7.87
CA LYS A 450 -22.40 -3.34 8.59
C LYS A 450 -22.15 -2.67 9.94
N VAL A 451 -22.46 -1.38 10.09
CA VAL A 451 -21.97 -0.56 11.22
C VAL A 451 -23.06 0.11 12.05
N ALA A 452 -24.29 0.21 11.53
CA ALA A 452 -25.36 1.00 12.17
C ALA A 452 -25.69 0.54 13.60
N HIS A 453 -25.53 -0.75 13.90
CA HIS A 453 -25.81 -1.31 15.22
C HIS A 453 -24.78 -0.90 16.28
N PHE A 454 -23.56 -0.52 15.90
CA PHE A 454 -22.50 -0.21 16.86
C PHE A 454 -22.77 1.08 17.63
N LYS A 455 -23.61 1.97 17.13
CA LYS A 455 -24.00 3.21 17.84
C LYS A 455 -24.63 2.91 19.22
N ASP A 456 -25.28 1.75 19.36
CA ASP A 456 -25.97 1.36 20.59
C ASP A 456 -24.99 0.71 21.59
N PHE A 457 -23.95 0.05 21.09
CA PHE A 457 -22.97 -0.71 21.89
C PHE A 457 -21.72 0.09 22.25
N ILE A 458 -21.23 0.99 21.38
CA ILE A 458 -20.00 1.78 21.65
C ILE A 458 -20.14 2.63 22.92
N PRO A 459 -21.26 3.33 23.18
CA PRO A 459 -21.44 4.06 24.44
C PRO A 459 -21.41 3.17 25.68
N GLN A 460 -21.90 1.93 25.57
CA GLN A 460 -21.85 0.94 26.66
C GLN A 460 -20.44 0.42 26.87
N ALA A 461 -19.69 0.18 25.77
CA ALA A 461 -18.32 -0.29 25.82
C ALA A 461 -17.34 0.79 26.30
N PHE A 462 -17.63 2.08 26.11
CA PHE A 462 -16.77 3.18 26.55
C PHE A 462 -17.54 4.16 27.46
N PRO A 463 -17.75 3.79 28.75
CA PRO A 463 -18.42 4.65 29.72
C PRO A 463 -17.65 5.99 29.87
N GLY A 464 -18.29 7.12 29.59
CA GLY A 464 -17.68 8.44 29.72
C GLY A 464 -16.79 8.91 28.54
N GLY A 465 -16.72 8.12 27.46
CA GLY A 465 -16.03 8.52 26.23
C GLY A 465 -16.91 9.40 25.33
N HIS A 466 -16.82 10.72 25.42
CA HIS A 466 -17.62 11.63 24.59
C HIS A 466 -17.03 11.83 23.19
N SER A 467 -15.71 11.80 23.04
CA SER A 467 -15.04 11.91 21.75
C SER A 467 -13.95 10.85 21.60
N MET A 468 -13.92 10.12 20.49
CA MET A 468 -12.87 9.11 20.27
C MET A 468 -12.64 8.80 18.79
N ILE A 469 -11.44 8.32 18.50
CA ILE A 469 -11.06 7.68 17.24
C ILE A 469 -10.47 6.31 17.57
N LEU A 470 -11.15 5.24 17.13
CA LEU A 470 -10.74 3.86 17.35
C LEU A 470 -10.34 3.21 16.02
N ASP A 471 -9.33 2.33 16.07
CA ASP A 471 -8.93 1.51 14.93
C ASP A 471 -9.32 0.05 15.22
N SER A 472 -10.06 -0.54 14.28
CA SER A 472 -10.70 -1.82 14.50
C SER A 472 -10.88 -2.63 13.22
N GLU A 473 -11.15 -3.92 13.39
CA GLU A 473 -11.57 -4.80 12.30
C GLU A 473 -13.02 -5.23 12.54
N VAL A 474 -13.87 -5.10 11.53
CA VAL A 474 -15.25 -5.60 11.58
C VAL A 474 -15.31 -6.99 10.97
N LEU A 475 -15.95 -7.92 11.69
CA LEU A 475 -16.14 -9.31 11.30
C LEU A 475 -17.56 -9.76 11.59
N LEU A 476 -17.97 -10.84 10.95
CA LEU A 476 -19.19 -11.56 11.29
C LEU A 476 -18.82 -12.70 12.24
N ILE A 477 -19.45 -12.78 13.41
CA ILE A 477 -19.25 -13.83 14.40
C ILE A 477 -20.53 -14.66 14.50
N ASP A 478 -20.38 -15.97 14.55
CA ASP A 478 -21.47 -16.88 14.91
C ASP A 478 -21.72 -16.81 16.42
N ASN A 479 -22.92 -16.42 16.85
CA ASN A 479 -23.26 -16.28 18.27
C ASN A 479 -23.22 -17.61 19.03
N LYS A 480 -23.43 -18.75 18.36
CA LYS A 480 -23.48 -20.07 19.00
C LYS A 480 -22.07 -20.56 19.35
N THR A 481 -21.13 -20.40 18.42
CA THR A 481 -19.76 -20.89 18.58
C THR A 481 -18.79 -19.82 19.07
N GLY A 482 -19.15 -18.53 18.96
CA GLY A 482 -18.27 -17.39 19.25
C GLY A 482 -17.11 -17.24 18.26
N LYS A 483 -17.09 -18.02 17.18
CA LYS A 483 -15.99 -18.02 16.21
C LYS A 483 -16.24 -17.01 15.08
N PRO A 484 -15.19 -16.34 14.59
CA PRO A 484 -15.29 -15.47 13.42
C PRO A 484 -15.55 -16.30 12.15
N LEU A 485 -16.43 -15.80 11.30
CA LEU A 485 -16.72 -16.35 9.99
C LEU A 485 -15.72 -15.82 8.94
N PRO A 486 -15.48 -16.57 7.84
CA PRO A 486 -14.50 -16.21 6.83
C PRO A 486 -14.85 -14.93 6.06
N PHE A 487 -13.84 -14.34 5.40
CA PHE A 487 -14.01 -13.12 4.61
C PHE A 487 -15.06 -13.25 3.50
N GLY A 488 -15.72 -12.13 3.21
CA GLY A 488 -16.81 -12.05 2.22
C GLY A 488 -18.20 -12.44 2.77
N THR A 489 -18.30 -12.98 3.98
CA THR A 489 -19.59 -13.22 4.67
C THR A 489 -20.29 -11.92 5.09
N LEU A 490 -19.56 -10.81 5.16
CA LEU A 490 -20.07 -9.46 5.46
C LEU A 490 -20.93 -8.84 4.34
N GLY A 491 -21.08 -9.50 3.19
CA GLY A 491 -21.98 -9.05 2.12
C GLY A 491 -23.45 -9.19 2.54
N VAL A 492 -24.31 -8.23 2.17
CA VAL A 492 -25.73 -8.15 2.57
C VAL A 492 -26.46 -9.49 2.42
N HIS A 493 -26.32 -10.13 1.25
CA HIS A 493 -26.99 -11.40 0.94
C HIS A 493 -26.42 -12.59 1.71
N LYS A 494 -25.12 -12.56 2.05
CA LYS A 494 -24.47 -13.63 2.82
C LYS A 494 -24.79 -13.50 4.31
N LYS A 495 -24.86 -12.28 4.85
CA LYS A 495 -25.31 -12.03 6.23
C LYS A 495 -26.72 -12.57 6.47
N ALA A 496 -27.64 -12.36 5.52
CA ALA A 496 -29.01 -12.86 5.63
C ALA A 496 -29.12 -14.40 5.68
N ALA A 497 -28.12 -15.12 5.16
CA ALA A 497 -28.08 -16.59 5.21
C ALA A 497 -27.69 -17.13 6.60
N PHE A 498 -27.02 -16.32 7.43
CA PHE A 498 -26.61 -16.71 8.78
C PHE A 498 -27.53 -16.03 9.81
N GLN A 499 -28.63 -16.70 10.15
CA GLN A 499 -29.63 -16.17 11.09
C GLN A 499 -29.06 -15.92 12.50
N ASP A 500 -28.06 -16.70 12.91
CA ASP A 500 -27.44 -16.64 14.25
C ASP A 500 -26.12 -15.85 14.29
N ALA A 501 -25.77 -15.12 13.23
CA ALA A 501 -24.51 -14.39 13.18
C ALA A 501 -24.68 -12.88 13.37
N ASN A 502 -23.79 -12.28 14.17
CA ASN A 502 -23.76 -10.85 14.42
C ASN A 502 -22.48 -10.20 13.93
N VAL A 503 -22.59 -8.93 13.58
CA VAL A 503 -21.40 -8.13 13.29
C VAL A 503 -20.74 -7.77 14.62
N CYS A 504 -19.45 -8.06 14.71
CA CYS A 504 -18.60 -7.77 15.85
C CYS A 504 -17.42 -6.91 15.42
N LEU A 505 -17.02 -5.99 16.30
CA LEU A 505 -15.94 -5.06 16.09
C LEU A 505 -14.80 -5.41 17.04
N PHE A 506 -13.66 -5.77 16.46
CA PHE A 506 -12.43 -6.07 17.20
C PHE A 506 -11.57 -4.83 17.25
N VAL A 507 -11.58 -4.14 18.40
CA VAL A 507 -10.79 -2.93 18.60
C VAL A 507 -9.35 -3.32 18.91
N PHE A 508 -8.41 -2.83 18.09
CA PHE A 508 -6.99 -3.09 18.30
C PHE A 508 -6.19 -1.84 18.64
N ASP A 509 -6.73 -0.64 18.43
CA ASP A 509 -6.03 0.61 18.75
C ASP A 509 -6.96 1.78 19.12
N CYS A 510 -6.42 2.76 19.84
CA CYS A 510 -7.06 4.02 20.20
C CYS A 510 -6.16 5.20 19.81
N ILE A 511 -6.64 6.03 18.90
CA ILE A 511 -5.88 7.13 18.26
C ILE A 511 -6.16 8.47 18.96
N TYR A 512 -7.39 8.67 19.43
CA TYR A 512 -7.86 9.90 20.05
C TYR A 512 -8.93 9.57 21.09
N PHE A 513 -8.94 10.25 22.23
CA PHE A 513 -9.95 10.06 23.27
C PHE A 513 -10.13 11.33 24.10
N ASN A 514 -11.38 11.72 24.39
CA ASN A 514 -11.79 12.88 25.20
C ASN A 514 -10.93 14.13 24.95
N ASP A 515 -10.92 14.56 23.70
CA ASP A 515 -10.19 15.73 23.20
C ASP A 515 -8.65 15.68 23.26
N VAL A 516 -8.08 14.49 23.48
CA VAL A 516 -6.64 14.27 23.52
C VAL A 516 -6.21 13.29 22.41
N SER A 517 -5.22 13.71 21.62
CA SER A 517 -4.52 12.82 20.67
C SER A 517 -3.60 11.87 21.41
N LEU A 518 -3.70 10.57 21.09
CA LEU A 518 -2.84 9.52 21.63
C LEU A 518 -1.80 9.05 20.62
N MET A 519 -1.74 9.62 19.41
CA MET A 519 -0.86 9.15 18.32
C MET A 519 0.62 9.14 18.70
N ASP A 520 1.07 10.16 19.42
CA ASP A 520 2.47 10.30 19.85
C ASP A 520 2.83 9.39 21.03
N ARG A 521 1.83 8.73 21.64
CA ARG A 521 2.07 7.80 22.74
C ARG A 521 2.49 6.42 22.23
N PRO A 522 3.40 5.73 22.94
CA PRO A 522 3.77 4.35 22.64
C PRO A 522 2.56 3.41 22.62
N LEU A 523 2.62 2.35 21.81
CA LEU A 523 1.56 1.34 21.70
C LEU A 523 1.24 0.69 23.05
N CYS A 524 2.23 0.46 23.90
CA CYS A 524 1.98 -0.08 25.25
C CYS A 524 1.07 0.82 26.09
N GLU A 525 1.24 2.14 26.02
CA GLU A 525 0.40 3.10 26.73
C GLU A 525 -1.00 3.19 26.10
N ARG A 526 -1.08 3.24 24.77
CA ARG A 526 -2.36 3.27 24.05
C ARG A 526 -3.19 2.02 24.33
N ARG A 527 -2.54 0.86 24.37
CA ARG A 527 -3.22 -0.40 24.65
C ARG A 527 -3.65 -0.52 26.10
N LYS A 528 -2.80 -0.09 27.04
CA LYS A 528 -3.20 0.02 28.45
C LYS A 528 -4.40 0.95 28.62
N PHE A 529 -4.36 2.11 27.99
CA PHE A 529 -5.47 3.06 27.99
C PHE A 529 -6.76 2.43 27.47
N LEU A 530 -6.67 1.65 26.39
CA LEU A 530 -7.80 0.95 25.80
C LEU A 530 -8.38 -0.11 26.76
N HIS A 531 -7.54 -0.87 27.47
CA HIS A 531 -8.00 -1.80 28.53
C HIS A 531 -8.60 -1.09 29.75
N ASP A 532 -8.07 0.08 30.13
CA ASP A 532 -8.54 0.82 31.30
C ASP A 532 -9.89 1.53 31.05
N ASN A 533 -10.23 1.83 29.80
CA ASN A 533 -11.41 2.63 29.43
C ASN A 533 -12.48 1.90 28.61
N MET A 534 -12.21 0.68 28.14
CA MET A 534 -13.17 -0.13 27.37
C MET A 534 -13.62 -1.35 28.16
N VAL A 535 -14.92 -1.61 28.12
CA VAL A 535 -15.55 -2.85 28.61
C VAL A 535 -15.93 -3.69 27.40
N GLU A 536 -15.51 -4.96 27.38
CA GLU A 536 -15.90 -5.87 26.31
C GLU A 536 -17.39 -6.19 26.39
N ILE A 537 -18.04 -6.15 25.23
CA ILE A 537 -19.41 -6.61 25.04
C ILE A 537 -19.33 -7.86 24.15
N PRO A 538 -19.59 -9.05 24.71
CA PRO A 538 -19.44 -10.31 24.00
C PRO A 538 -20.15 -10.31 22.64
N ASN A 539 -19.47 -10.82 21.61
CA ASN A 539 -19.95 -10.91 20.22
C ASN A 539 -20.35 -9.57 19.57
N ARG A 540 -19.98 -8.42 20.16
CA ARG A 540 -20.29 -7.08 19.64
C ARG A 540 -19.08 -6.18 19.57
N ILE A 541 -18.43 -5.94 20.70
CA ILE A 541 -17.24 -5.09 20.80
C ILE A 541 -16.24 -5.81 21.68
N MET A 542 -15.15 -6.27 21.07
CA MET A 542 -14.15 -7.09 21.75
C MET A 542 -12.76 -6.51 21.50
N PHE A 543 -11.82 -6.82 22.38
CA PHE A 543 -10.42 -6.54 22.14
C PHE A 543 -9.85 -7.49 21.09
N SER A 544 -8.87 -7.03 20.32
CA SER A 544 -8.03 -7.97 19.56
C SER A 544 -7.27 -8.89 20.50
N GLU A 545 -7.26 -10.20 20.23
CA GLU A 545 -6.43 -11.17 20.95
C GLU A 545 -4.97 -10.80 20.68
N MET A 546 -4.25 -10.47 21.75
CA MET A 546 -2.87 -10.04 21.68
C MET A 546 -2.03 -10.80 22.70
N LYS A 547 -0.77 -11.05 22.35
CA LYS A 547 0.22 -11.63 23.24
C LYS A 547 1.53 -10.85 23.11
N GLN A 548 2.15 -10.54 24.25
CA GLN A 548 3.46 -9.93 24.26
C GLN A 548 4.53 -10.98 23.96
N VAL A 549 5.40 -10.69 23.01
CA VAL A 549 6.46 -11.58 22.53
C VAL A 549 7.79 -10.87 22.69
N SER A 550 8.68 -11.48 23.50
CA SER A 550 10.06 -10.99 23.70
C SER A 550 11.11 -11.89 23.05
N LYS A 551 10.80 -13.18 22.86
CA LYS A 551 11.74 -14.18 22.32
C LYS A 551 11.26 -14.70 20.97
N ALA A 552 12.23 -15.09 20.12
CA ALA A 552 11.93 -15.64 18.81
C ALA A 552 11.18 -16.98 18.88
N SER A 553 11.46 -17.82 19.90
CA SER A 553 10.76 -19.08 20.15
C SER A 553 9.25 -18.88 20.29
N ASP A 554 8.85 -17.89 21.09
CA ASP A 554 7.45 -17.65 21.41
C ASP A 554 6.69 -17.16 20.16
N LEU A 555 7.39 -16.47 19.25
CA LEU A 555 6.86 -16.07 17.96
C LEU A 555 6.63 -17.28 17.04
N VAL A 556 7.58 -18.23 16.98
CA VAL A 556 7.45 -19.48 16.21
C VAL A 556 6.23 -20.26 16.69
N ASP A 557 6.07 -20.42 18.00
CA ASP A 557 4.96 -21.18 18.58
C ASP A 557 3.61 -20.53 18.25
N MET A 558 3.56 -19.20 18.27
CA MET A 558 2.34 -18.46 17.93
C MET A 558 2.00 -18.55 16.45
N ILE A 559 2.99 -18.45 15.56
CA ILE A 559 2.80 -18.66 14.12
C ILE A 559 2.25 -20.08 13.86
N ASN A 560 2.85 -21.10 14.48
CA ASN A 560 2.41 -22.48 14.34
C ASN A 560 0.98 -22.68 14.87
N ARG A 561 0.63 -22.06 16.01
CA ARG A 561 -0.74 -22.10 16.54
C ARG A 561 -1.75 -21.51 15.56
N VAL A 562 -1.48 -20.31 15.05
CA VAL A 562 -2.38 -19.60 14.12
C VAL A 562 -2.58 -20.39 12.82
N ILE A 563 -1.52 -21.00 12.29
CA ILE A 563 -1.59 -21.84 11.09
C ILE A 563 -2.43 -23.11 11.37
N ARG A 564 -2.25 -23.77 12.52
CA ARG A 564 -3.05 -24.95 12.90
C ARG A 564 -4.53 -24.63 13.07
N GLU A 565 -4.86 -23.45 13.59
CA GLU A 565 -6.23 -22.98 13.75
C GLU A 565 -6.85 -22.49 12.43
N GLY A 566 -6.10 -22.48 11.33
CA GLY A 566 -6.58 -22.04 10.01
C GLY A 566 -6.84 -20.54 9.92
N LEU A 567 -6.23 -19.74 10.79
CA LEU A 567 -6.35 -18.28 10.81
C LEU A 567 -5.42 -17.65 9.76
N GLU A 568 -5.74 -16.43 9.29
CA GLU A 568 -5.04 -15.78 8.18
C GLU A 568 -3.55 -15.49 8.47
N GLY A 569 -3.22 -15.22 9.74
CA GLY A 569 -1.85 -14.90 10.13
C GLY A 569 -1.75 -14.06 11.40
N LEU A 570 -0.64 -13.34 11.54
CA LEU A 570 -0.36 -12.45 12.67
C LEU A 570 -0.02 -11.03 12.20
N VAL A 571 -0.33 -10.06 13.04
CA VAL A 571 0.16 -8.68 12.94
C VAL A 571 1.07 -8.41 14.13
N LEU A 572 2.32 -8.10 13.85
CA LEU A 572 3.34 -7.80 14.85
C LEU A 572 3.55 -6.29 14.92
N LYS A 573 3.54 -5.74 16.13
CA LYS A 573 3.66 -4.30 16.39
C LYS A 573 4.75 -4.08 17.46
N ASP A 574 5.67 -3.15 17.23
CA ASP A 574 6.69 -2.80 18.23
C ASP A 574 6.03 -2.18 19.47
N VAL A 575 6.47 -2.62 20.67
CA VAL A 575 5.87 -2.20 21.95
C VAL A 575 5.98 -0.69 22.17
N LYS A 576 7.08 -0.07 21.72
CA LYS A 576 7.34 1.36 21.87
C LYS A 576 6.92 2.19 20.64
N GLY A 577 6.35 1.55 19.63
CA GLY A 577 5.92 2.22 18.40
C GLY A 577 4.80 3.23 18.64
N THR A 578 4.96 4.44 18.11
CA THR A 578 3.90 5.45 18.04
C THR A 578 2.93 5.13 16.90
N TYR A 579 1.77 5.78 16.86
CA TYR A 579 0.84 5.65 15.74
C TYR A 579 1.27 6.61 14.63
N GLU A 580 1.73 6.08 13.50
CA GLU A 580 2.20 6.89 12.38
C GLU A 580 1.27 6.74 11.17
N PRO A 581 0.39 7.74 10.92
CA PRO A 581 -0.58 7.66 9.84
C PRO A 581 0.07 7.41 8.47
N GLY A 582 -0.44 6.40 7.76
CA GLY A 582 -0.01 6.01 6.40
C GLY A 582 1.37 5.35 6.29
N LYS A 583 2.14 5.23 7.38
CA LYS A 583 3.45 4.54 7.35
C LYS A 583 3.29 3.02 7.52
N ARG A 584 4.25 2.25 6.97
CA ARG A 584 4.27 0.77 6.98
C ARG A 584 5.22 0.23 8.06
N HIS A 585 4.98 0.54 9.33
CA HIS A 585 5.88 0.16 10.42
C HIS A 585 5.43 -1.09 11.19
N TRP A 586 4.16 -1.50 11.08
CA TRP A 586 3.73 -2.80 11.55
C TRP A 586 4.23 -3.90 10.62
N LEU A 587 4.24 -5.13 11.09
CA LEU A 587 4.61 -6.30 10.31
C LEU A 587 3.43 -7.25 10.21
N LYS A 588 3.20 -7.83 9.04
CA LYS A 588 2.22 -8.92 8.86
C LYS A 588 2.95 -10.20 8.50
N VAL A 589 2.63 -11.27 9.21
CA VAL A 589 3.10 -12.62 8.94
C VAL A 589 1.93 -13.43 8.40
N LYS A 590 2.14 -14.08 7.26
CA LYS A 590 1.19 -15.01 6.64
C LYS A 590 1.92 -16.29 6.26
N LYS A 591 1.20 -17.40 6.18
CA LYS A 591 1.71 -18.69 5.69
C LYS A 591 2.46 -18.52 4.36
N ASP A 592 1.89 -17.73 3.44
CA ASP A 592 2.43 -17.50 2.09
C ASP A 592 3.77 -16.76 2.04
N TYR A 593 4.15 -16.06 3.11
CA TYR A 593 5.37 -15.23 3.13
C TYR A 593 6.56 -15.94 3.73
N LEU A 594 6.31 -16.97 4.55
CA LEU A 594 7.34 -17.68 5.28
C LEU A 594 8.13 -18.59 4.32
N ASN A 595 9.44 -18.70 4.55
CA ASN A 595 10.34 -19.55 3.77
C ASN A 595 10.28 -19.31 2.25
N GLU A 596 10.26 -18.04 1.84
CA GLU A 596 10.17 -17.63 0.43
C GLU A 596 8.91 -18.15 -0.30
N GLY A 597 7.83 -18.43 0.44
CA GLY A 597 6.58 -18.94 -0.13
C GLY A 597 6.57 -20.45 -0.34
N ALA A 598 7.53 -21.19 0.22
CA ALA A 598 7.51 -22.66 0.19
C ALA A 598 6.28 -23.28 0.88
N MET A 599 5.59 -22.51 1.73
CA MET A 599 4.35 -22.92 2.39
C MET A 599 3.09 -22.30 1.75
N ALA A 600 3.23 -21.55 0.65
CA ALA A 600 2.11 -21.01 -0.08
C ALA A 600 1.41 -22.12 -0.87
N ASP A 601 0.11 -21.98 -1.09
CA ASP A 601 -0.64 -22.89 -1.94
C ASP A 601 -0.27 -22.60 -3.41
N THR A 602 0.12 -23.64 -4.17
CA THR A 602 0.58 -23.51 -5.56
C THR A 602 -0.34 -24.27 -6.52
N ALA A 603 -0.60 -23.69 -7.70
CA ALA A 603 -1.36 -24.33 -8.77
C ALA A 603 -0.61 -24.22 -10.11
N ASP A 604 -0.63 -25.30 -10.90
CA ASP A 604 -0.07 -25.35 -12.25
C ASP A 604 -1.15 -24.99 -13.28
N LEU A 605 -0.93 -23.91 -14.04
CA LEU A 605 -1.98 -23.31 -14.86
C LEU A 605 -1.52 -23.06 -16.31
N VAL A 606 -2.44 -23.19 -17.28
CA VAL A 606 -2.19 -22.96 -18.72
C VAL A 606 -2.64 -21.55 -19.13
N VAL A 607 -1.89 -20.89 -20.02
CA VAL A 607 -2.21 -19.56 -20.56
C VAL A 607 -3.09 -19.69 -21.80
N LEU A 608 -4.26 -19.07 -21.81
CA LEU A 608 -5.21 -19.14 -22.95
C LEU A 608 -5.43 -17.82 -23.69
N GLY A 609 -5.08 -16.68 -23.09
CA GLY A 609 -5.34 -15.37 -23.68
C GLY A 609 -4.50 -14.24 -23.07
N ALA A 610 -4.58 -13.05 -23.67
CA ALA A 610 -3.90 -11.84 -23.22
C ALA A 610 -4.80 -10.61 -23.39
N PHE A 611 -4.57 -9.58 -22.58
CA PHE A 611 -5.28 -8.30 -22.62
C PHE A 611 -4.29 -7.16 -22.80
N TYR A 612 -4.69 -6.10 -23.52
CA TYR A 612 -3.86 -4.90 -23.65
C TYR A 612 -3.73 -4.17 -22.30
N GLY A 613 -2.51 -3.75 -21.97
CA GLY A 613 -2.23 -2.94 -20.79
C GLY A 613 -2.64 -1.48 -21.00
N GLN A 614 -3.07 -0.80 -19.94
CA GLN A 614 -3.35 0.63 -19.97
C GLN A 614 -2.12 1.47 -19.56
N GLY A 615 -1.98 2.68 -20.09
CA GLY A 615 -0.95 3.66 -19.70
C GLY A 615 0.48 3.25 -20.06
N SER A 616 1.41 3.30 -19.09
CA SER A 616 2.84 2.98 -19.31
C SER A 616 3.08 1.54 -19.77
N LYS A 617 2.09 0.66 -19.60
CA LYS A 617 2.13 -0.73 -20.08
C LYS A 617 1.50 -0.93 -21.46
N GLY A 618 0.82 0.08 -22.03
CA GLY A 618 0.19 0.02 -23.35
C GLY A 618 1.16 0.33 -24.51
N GLN A 619 2.18 1.16 -24.28
CA GLN A 619 3.15 1.56 -25.31
C GLN A 619 4.28 0.53 -25.56
N GLY A 620 4.33 -0.57 -24.80
CA GLY A 620 5.47 -1.51 -24.75
C GLY A 620 5.13 -2.99 -24.97
N GLY A 621 4.03 -3.30 -25.67
CA GLY A 621 3.68 -4.66 -26.12
C GLY A 621 2.50 -5.30 -25.37
N LEU A 622 1.91 -6.34 -25.98
CA LEU A 622 0.97 -7.26 -25.33
C LEU A 622 1.66 -7.87 -24.11
N TRP A 623 1.25 -7.50 -22.91
CA TRP A 623 1.58 -8.23 -21.69
C TRP A 623 0.32 -8.94 -21.20
N PRO A 624 0.36 -10.25 -20.91
CA PRO A 624 -0.83 -11.01 -20.50
C PRO A 624 -1.32 -10.52 -19.12
N LEU A 625 -2.21 -9.54 -19.13
CA LEU A 625 -2.92 -9.03 -17.96
C LEU A 625 -4.31 -9.67 -17.89
N GLY A 626 -4.32 -10.99 -17.75
CA GLY A 626 -5.53 -11.78 -17.50
C GLY A 626 -5.36 -13.17 -18.08
N TRP A 627 -5.32 -14.16 -17.20
CA TRP A 627 -5.12 -15.56 -17.56
C TRP A 627 -6.48 -16.23 -17.39
N TYR A 628 -7.01 -16.82 -18.45
CA TYR A 628 -7.99 -17.89 -18.25
C TYR A 628 -7.21 -19.12 -17.85
N PHE A 629 -7.55 -19.68 -16.70
CA PHE A 629 -6.90 -20.84 -16.15
C PHE A 629 -7.83 -22.04 -16.32
N LEU A 630 -7.31 -23.11 -16.92
CA LEU A 630 -7.96 -24.42 -16.91
C LEU A 630 -7.24 -25.26 -15.86
N GLU A 631 -7.94 -25.63 -14.79
CA GLU A 631 -7.40 -26.48 -13.74
C GLU A 631 -7.22 -27.89 -14.28
N ARG A 632 -5.98 -28.40 -14.25
CA ARG A 632 -5.68 -29.77 -14.67
C ARG A 632 -5.86 -30.71 -13.48
N TYR A 633 -7.07 -31.25 -13.30
CA TYR A 633 -7.29 -32.36 -12.37
C TYR A 633 -6.56 -33.62 -12.86
N HIS A 634 -5.43 -33.96 -12.23
CA HIS A 634 -4.79 -35.27 -12.39
C HIS A 634 -5.28 -36.21 -11.27
N SER A 635 -6.51 -36.70 -11.41
CA SER A 635 -6.98 -37.90 -10.72
C SER A 635 -7.93 -38.62 -11.64
N GLY A 636 -7.54 -39.81 -12.10
CA GLY A 636 -8.21 -40.57 -13.15
C GLY A 636 -9.56 -41.14 -12.75
N HIS A 637 -10.56 -40.30 -12.50
CA HIS A 637 -11.98 -40.66 -12.44
C HIS A 637 -12.77 -39.67 -13.32
N SER A 638 -13.34 -40.20 -14.40
CA SER A 638 -14.20 -39.46 -15.32
C SER A 638 -15.52 -39.09 -14.66
N TRP A 639 -15.76 -37.80 -14.47
CA TRP A 639 -17.11 -37.25 -14.34
C TRP A 639 -17.35 -36.28 -15.49
N PRO A 640 -18.48 -36.37 -16.21
CA PRO A 640 -18.73 -35.50 -17.35
C PRO A 640 -19.05 -34.10 -16.85
N PHE A 641 -18.10 -33.17 -17.00
CA PHE A 641 -18.40 -31.75 -16.88
C PHE A 641 -19.21 -31.32 -18.10
N SER A 642 -20.47 -30.96 -17.88
CA SER A 642 -21.33 -30.38 -18.90
C SER A 642 -20.89 -28.95 -19.21
N TRP A 643 -21.01 -28.56 -20.48
CA TRP A 643 -20.65 -27.25 -21.05
C TRP A 643 -21.41 -26.02 -20.48
N LEU A 644 -22.17 -26.17 -19.39
CA LEU A 644 -23.10 -25.14 -18.89
C LEU A 644 -22.55 -24.17 -17.84
N ASP A 645 -21.42 -24.42 -17.20
CA ASP A 645 -20.92 -23.53 -16.12
C ASP A 645 -20.06 -22.35 -16.62
N LEU A 646 -19.89 -22.21 -17.95
CA LEU A 646 -19.22 -21.08 -18.59
C LEU A 646 -20.13 -19.85 -18.82
N LEU A 647 -21.40 -19.92 -18.39
CA LEU A 647 -22.40 -18.86 -18.62
C LEU A 647 -22.68 -17.96 -17.41
N ALA A 648 -21.93 -18.08 -16.32
CA ALA A 648 -22.06 -17.15 -15.19
C ALA A 648 -21.22 -15.87 -15.40
N TRP A 649 -21.50 -15.10 -16.47
CA TRP A 649 -21.30 -13.65 -16.59
C TRP A 649 -21.98 -13.15 -17.89
N PRO A 650 -23.13 -12.45 -17.82
CA PRO A 650 -23.78 -11.91 -19.00
C PRO A 650 -23.09 -10.61 -19.42
N GLY A 651 -22.62 -10.53 -20.67
CA GLY A 651 -22.22 -9.25 -21.27
C GLY A 651 -21.17 -9.26 -22.38
N PHE A 652 -20.79 -10.42 -22.94
CA PHE A 652 -19.70 -10.47 -23.92
C PHE A 652 -19.95 -11.44 -25.08
N TRP A 653 -21.11 -11.35 -25.74
CA TRP A 653 -21.29 -11.99 -27.04
C TRP A 653 -22.06 -11.06 -27.98
N GLY A 654 -21.31 -10.25 -28.73
CA GLY A 654 -21.77 -9.62 -29.97
C GLY A 654 -21.12 -10.36 -31.14
N GLN A 655 -21.96 -10.90 -32.04
CA GLN A 655 -21.55 -11.64 -33.23
C GLN A 655 -20.86 -10.73 -34.26
N GLY A 656 -19.75 -11.19 -34.85
CA GLY A 656 -19.14 -10.58 -36.05
C GLY A 656 -17.83 -11.28 -36.44
N PRO A 657 -17.53 -11.51 -37.75
CA PRO A 657 -16.82 -12.72 -38.17
C PRO A 657 -15.37 -12.53 -38.64
N GLN A 658 -14.67 -13.68 -38.74
CA GLN A 658 -13.42 -13.96 -39.46
C GLN A 658 -12.12 -13.33 -38.92
N ALA A 659 -11.44 -14.12 -38.09
CA ALA A 659 -10.01 -13.95 -37.83
C ALA A 659 -9.20 -14.35 -39.09
N HIS A 660 -8.48 -13.40 -39.68
CA HIS A 660 -7.39 -13.70 -40.62
C HIS A 660 -6.16 -14.20 -39.84
N PRO A 661 -5.51 -15.30 -40.25
CA PRO A 661 -4.31 -15.78 -39.58
C PRO A 661 -3.10 -14.94 -40.00
N CYS A 662 -2.62 -14.08 -39.08
CA CYS A 662 -1.32 -13.45 -39.22
C CYS A 662 -0.26 -14.39 -38.62
N SER A 663 0.55 -15.01 -39.49
CA SER A 663 1.65 -15.88 -39.08
C SER A 663 2.84 -15.03 -38.64
N LEU A 664 3.25 -15.17 -37.38
CA LEU A 664 4.52 -14.63 -36.89
C LEU A 664 5.38 -15.79 -36.37
N ARG A 665 6.40 -16.14 -37.17
CA ARG A 665 7.51 -17.02 -36.79
C ARG A 665 8.35 -16.30 -35.73
N TRP A 666 8.49 -16.93 -34.56
CA TRP A 666 9.52 -16.58 -33.60
C TRP A 666 10.80 -17.34 -33.98
N GLY A 667 11.84 -16.59 -34.39
CA GLY A 667 13.20 -17.10 -34.51
C GLY A 667 13.87 -17.16 -33.14
N HIS A 668 14.70 -18.20 -32.97
CA HIS A 668 15.36 -18.64 -31.74
C HIS A 668 16.14 -17.59 -30.94
#